data_AF-A0A3B4U9R9-F1
#
_entry.id   AF-A0A3B4U9R9-F1
#
_cell.length_a   1.000
_cell.length_b   1.000
_cell.length_c   1.000
_cell.angle_alpha   90.00
_cell.angle_beta   90.00
_cell.angle_gamma   90.00
#
_symmetry.space_group_name_H-M   'P 1'
#
loop_
_entity.id
_entity.type
_entity.pdbx_description
1 polymer ?
#
loop_
_entity_poly.entity_id
_entity_poly.type
_entity_poly.pdbx_seq_one_letter_code
_entity_poly.pdbx_strand_id
1 'polypeptide(L)'
;MGGVEEDRRREMESDEGNVKGASQAQWFFTKAKVAVAVAIIKNTPAGMSGRENAESLACKLRSQDESWKKKAQGLQEEVLRLRQEMLIGRVTSDTKSATETAGHDGAVEEVSQDLFGPGCDSETPELLQLDPQPAASVPQHQGTPQETVLHPHVRFLQSLCALHRVEGDSRGLESLWFSPDEDTGSVLTDSVCQLLDSVVAACRDPPPLGPRDLVLQACQVAARAMDLFCSQRLPSAEFVRRVEESLRELTGMLLHHSNQPSRLQAAEKLMEYLITLGSSSMSKSFLIRHILAQISALADQLWQAFQGQENSGLDTFPVDQYQNSCHLFWIVEELLQKSKLHCFCAQRTGEMEEVRPEQSAPPRLCRLLLILSLLLSFSVSSSAAWDLVLLHTNDVHARVEETTKHSGKCVKSSQCFAGVARRATMIKRIRSSESNVLLLDAGDQFQGTVWFNYYKGAEAAHFMNKLRYDAMAFGNHEFDNGVKGLMKPFMEKIKCTVLSANIKPDETLAVTFGSSYQPYKILTVGDQKVGVVGYTSRETPALSAPGPHLQFEDEVKALQPHVDKLQTLGVNKIIALGHSGFTLDKEIAEKVRGVDVVIGGHTNTFLYTGTPPSSEVPAGPYPFMVKSEDGRQVPVVQAYAFGKYLGYLKVTFDNNGHVVKSTGNPILLNSSIPQDPEVLADVEEWKKNLANYSAQVVGKTQVFLKGDAECRFRECNLGNLICDAMVANNIRFSDEVQWNHVSASIFNGGGVRASIDERTRNGSITMEDLISVLPFGGTFDLVQLKGSTLRKAFEHSVKRYGGSTGEFLQVSGLHVEFDLSKPPGHRVKSLSILCVDCRVPDYEPVEDEKVYKVVLPSYLMTGGDGFSMIKNETLKHNSGDLDITVVSNYIVQRKEVYPSVEGRIKILNSAPGRQGQTASLVLLSLALIWALCGNMYD
;
A
#
# COMPACT_ATOMS: atom_id res chain seq x y z
N MET A 1 -43.83 5.37 47.55
CA MET A 1 -42.42 5.25 47.14
C MET A 1 -42.44 4.57 45.78
N GLY A 2 -42.04 5.24 44.70
CA GLY A 2 -42.25 4.72 43.34
C GLY A 2 -41.64 5.55 42.21
N GLY A 3 -40.58 6.32 42.51
CA GLY A 3 -39.88 7.17 41.55
C GLY A 3 -38.37 7.27 41.82
N VAL A 4 -37.82 6.31 42.57
CA VAL A 4 -36.39 6.23 42.94
C VAL A 4 -35.78 4.88 42.50
N GLU A 5 -36.63 3.91 42.16
CA GLU A 5 -36.26 2.53 41.83
C GLU A 5 -36.23 2.29 40.30
N GLU A 6 -36.81 3.20 39.52
CA GLU A 6 -36.77 3.17 38.05
C GLU A 6 -35.56 3.91 37.47
N ASP A 7 -35.14 5.03 38.06
CA ASP A 7 -33.88 5.73 37.68
C ASP A 7 -32.65 4.86 37.99
N ARG A 8 -32.60 4.19 39.15
CA ARG A 8 -31.49 3.27 39.49
C ARG A 8 -31.33 2.11 38.51
N ARG A 9 -32.41 1.67 37.84
CA ARG A 9 -32.31 0.69 36.76
C ARG A 9 -31.68 1.28 35.50
N ARG A 10 -32.04 2.51 35.14
CA ARG A 10 -31.47 3.21 33.97
C ARG A 10 -30.00 3.57 34.17
N GLU A 11 -29.58 3.92 35.38
CA GLU A 11 -28.16 4.09 35.70
C GLU A 11 -27.38 2.77 35.59
N MET A 12 -27.89 1.66 36.15
CA MET A 12 -27.23 0.34 36.00
C MET A 12 -27.13 -0.15 34.55
N GLU A 13 -28.17 0.03 33.74
CA GLU A 13 -28.14 -0.32 32.31
C GLU A 13 -27.14 0.55 31.51
N SER A 14 -26.90 1.79 31.94
CA SER A 14 -25.89 2.66 31.32
C SER A 14 -24.45 2.20 31.59
N ASP A 15 -24.17 1.69 32.80
CA ASP A 15 -22.82 1.28 33.20
C ASP A 15 -22.46 -0.12 32.67
N GLU A 16 -23.43 -1.05 32.57
CA GLU A 16 -23.23 -2.32 31.87
C GLU A 16 -22.86 -2.14 30.39
N GLY A 17 -23.45 -1.13 29.72
CA GLY A 17 -23.07 -0.76 28.35
C GLY A 17 -21.63 -0.28 28.26
N ASN A 18 -21.17 0.49 29.26
CA ASN A 18 -19.83 1.05 29.32
C ASN A 18 -18.76 -0.03 29.62
N VAL A 19 -19.04 -0.96 30.54
CA VAL A 19 -18.17 -2.11 30.85
C VAL A 19 -18.05 -3.06 29.66
N LYS A 20 -19.13 -3.32 28.91
CA LYS A 20 -19.10 -4.11 27.67
C LYS A 20 -18.33 -3.39 26.55
N GLY A 21 -18.46 -2.05 26.45
CA GLY A 21 -17.66 -1.24 25.53
C GLY A 21 -16.15 -1.32 25.84
N ALA A 22 -15.78 -1.20 27.11
CA ALA A 22 -14.39 -1.30 27.57
C ALA A 22 -13.78 -2.68 27.31
N SER A 23 -14.48 -3.77 27.66
CA SER A 23 -14.00 -5.13 27.43
C SER A 23 -13.88 -5.46 25.93
N GLN A 24 -14.83 -5.01 25.11
CA GLN A 24 -14.79 -5.19 23.66
C GLN A 24 -13.66 -4.38 23.00
N ALA A 25 -13.40 -3.15 23.46
CA ALA A 25 -12.25 -2.35 23.01
C ALA A 25 -10.92 -3.02 23.39
N GLN A 26 -10.79 -3.53 24.62
CA GLN A 26 -9.60 -4.23 25.10
C GLN A 26 -9.39 -5.59 24.41
N TRP A 27 -10.47 -6.26 24.01
CA TRP A 27 -10.45 -7.45 23.13
C TRP A 27 -9.93 -7.13 21.73
N PHE A 28 -10.44 -6.07 21.08
CA PHE A 28 -9.93 -5.61 19.78
C PHE A 28 -8.45 -5.20 19.86
N PHE A 29 -8.04 -4.51 20.93
CA PHE A 29 -6.64 -4.11 21.14
C PHE A 29 -5.73 -5.34 21.36
N THR A 30 -6.23 -6.38 22.03
CA THR A 30 -5.51 -7.66 22.20
C THR A 30 -5.40 -8.42 20.88
N LYS A 31 -6.47 -8.52 20.08
CA LYS A 31 -6.41 -9.07 18.72
C LYS A 31 -5.42 -8.33 17.82
N ALA A 32 -5.40 -6.99 17.89
CA ALA A 32 -4.45 -6.17 17.14
C ALA A 32 -3.00 -6.46 17.56
N LYS A 33 -2.70 -6.53 18.87
CA LYS A 33 -1.37 -6.91 19.38
C LYS A 33 -0.90 -8.28 18.88
N VAL A 34 -1.75 -9.30 18.97
CA VAL A 34 -1.41 -10.67 18.51
C VAL A 34 -1.22 -10.71 16.98
N ALA A 35 -2.09 -10.05 16.21
CA ALA A 35 -1.95 -9.97 14.75
C ALA A 35 -0.65 -9.25 14.33
N VAL A 36 -0.27 -8.16 15.02
CA VAL A 36 0.99 -7.45 14.79
C VAL A 36 2.20 -8.31 15.18
N ALA A 37 2.17 -9.02 16.30
CA ALA A 37 3.25 -9.93 16.69
C ALA A 37 3.48 -11.04 15.65
N VAL A 38 2.40 -11.70 15.20
CA VAL A 38 2.44 -12.72 14.13
C VAL A 38 2.95 -12.12 12.81
N ALA A 39 2.56 -10.88 12.47
CA ALA A 39 3.04 -10.19 11.28
C ALA A 39 4.52 -9.81 11.34
N ILE A 40 5.04 -9.42 12.52
CA ILE A 40 6.48 -9.13 12.72
C ILE A 40 7.29 -10.43 12.58
N ILE A 41 6.85 -11.52 13.23
CA ILE A 41 7.53 -12.82 13.16
C ILE A 41 7.57 -13.33 11.71
N LYS A 42 6.43 -13.30 10.99
CA LYS A 42 6.35 -13.74 9.58
C LYS A 42 7.12 -12.87 8.58
N ASN A 43 7.50 -11.64 8.94
CA ASN A 43 8.29 -10.73 8.09
C ASN A 43 9.73 -10.52 8.61
N THR A 44 10.27 -11.49 9.36
CA THR A 44 11.68 -11.46 9.80
C THR A 44 12.62 -11.57 8.59
N PRO A 45 13.55 -10.62 8.36
CA PRO A 45 14.51 -10.71 7.25
C PRO A 45 15.45 -11.91 7.38
N ALA A 46 15.82 -12.51 6.26
CA ALA A 46 16.78 -13.62 6.24
C ALA A 46 18.13 -13.20 6.84
N GLY A 47 18.56 -13.90 7.88
CA GLY A 47 19.80 -13.62 8.61
C GLY A 47 19.63 -12.83 9.92
N MET A 48 18.44 -12.31 10.23
CA MET A 48 18.13 -11.70 11.53
C MET A 48 17.25 -12.62 12.39
N SER A 49 17.38 -12.53 13.72
CA SER A 49 16.42 -13.04 14.69
C SER A 49 15.11 -12.25 14.63
N GLY A 50 13.99 -12.90 14.96
CA GLY A 50 12.70 -12.23 15.14
C GLY A 50 12.73 -11.16 16.24
N ARG A 51 13.58 -11.35 17.26
CA ARG A 51 13.85 -10.35 18.30
C ARG A 51 14.70 -9.19 17.78
N GLU A 52 15.78 -9.45 17.05
CA GLU A 52 16.59 -8.36 16.43
C GLU A 52 15.74 -7.50 15.49
N ASN A 53 14.83 -8.11 14.73
CA ASN A 53 13.85 -7.40 13.91
C ASN A 53 12.89 -6.56 14.77
N ALA A 54 12.29 -7.17 15.82
CA ALA A 54 11.35 -6.49 16.72
C ALA A 54 12.00 -5.35 17.54
N GLU A 55 13.23 -5.52 18.03
CA GLU A 55 13.99 -4.51 18.77
C GLU A 55 14.43 -3.35 17.85
N SER A 56 14.87 -3.65 16.62
CA SER A 56 15.16 -2.66 15.58
C SER A 56 13.90 -1.83 15.24
N LEU A 57 12.75 -2.50 15.12
CA LEU A 57 11.46 -1.83 14.89
C LEU A 57 11.03 -1.00 16.11
N ALA A 58 11.17 -1.51 17.33
CA ALA A 58 10.82 -0.81 18.57
C ALA A 58 11.72 0.42 18.81
N CYS A 59 13.02 0.37 18.47
CA CYS A 59 13.90 1.52 18.53
C CYS A 59 13.59 2.57 17.45
N LYS A 60 13.18 2.16 16.23
CA LYS A 60 12.65 3.08 15.21
C LYS A 60 11.33 3.72 15.64
N LEU A 61 10.43 2.97 16.27
CA LEU A 61 9.15 3.49 16.76
C LEU A 61 9.35 4.45 17.95
N ARG A 62 10.26 4.15 18.89
CA ARG A 62 10.61 5.06 19.99
C ARG A 62 11.27 6.35 19.51
N SER A 63 12.20 6.29 18.55
CA SER A 63 12.82 7.51 18.01
C SER A 63 11.85 8.34 17.16
N GLN A 64 10.86 7.71 16.52
CA GLN A 64 9.74 8.42 15.89
C GLN A 64 8.80 9.04 16.94
N ASP A 65 8.42 8.33 17.99
CA ASP A 65 7.55 8.85 19.07
C ASP A 65 8.16 10.09 19.74
N GLU A 66 9.45 10.06 20.08
CA GLU A 66 10.16 11.25 20.60
C GLU A 66 10.28 12.39 19.56
N SER A 67 10.37 12.06 18.27
CA SER A 67 10.30 13.07 17.19
C SER A 67 8.90 13.69 17.07
N TRP A 68 7.84 12.91 17.25
CA TRP A 68 6.45 13.39 17.27
C TRP A 68 6.17 14.24 18.52
N LYS A 69 6.68 13.85 19.71
CA LYS A 69 6.59 14.66 20.94
C LYS A 69 7.29 16.01 20.77
N LYS A 70 8.52 16.04 20.24
CA LYS A 70 9.21 17.32 19.95
C LYS A 70 8.46 18.18 18.93
N LYS A 71 7.86 17.58 17.90
CA LYS A 71 6.99 18.31 16.95
C LYS A 71 5.72 18.83 17.61
N ALA A 72 5.09 18.06 18.51
CA ALA A 72 3.91 18.50 19.24
C ALA A 72 4.25 19.68 20.18
N GLN A 73 5.39 19.63 20.88
CA GLN A 73 5.88 20.74 21.70
C GLN A 73 6.18 21.98 20.85
N GLY A 74 6.92 21.87 19.75
CA GLY A 74 7.20 23.00 18.86
C GLY A 74 5.94 23.59 18.22
N LEU A 75 4.94 22.77 17.87
CA LEU A 75 3.63 23.24 17.42
C LEU A 75 2.83 23.93 18.55
N GLN A 76 2.97 23.46 19.79
CA GLN A 76 2.33 24.07 20.95
C GLN A 76 2.96 25.43 21.30
N GLU A 77 4.28 25.56 21.16
CA GLU A 77 5.02 26.82 21.25
C GLU A 77 4.65 27.79 20.11
N GLU A 78 4.55 27.30 18.87
CA GLU A 78 4.16 28.13 17.73
C GLU A 78 2.69 28.58 17.81
N VAL A 79 1.77 27.74 18.32
CA VAL A 79 0.40 28.17 18.68
C VAL A 79 0.41 29.20 19.82
N LEU A 80 1.34 29.12 20.77
CA LEU A 80 1.50 30.13 21.81
C LEU A 80 1.99 31.47 21.22
N ARG A 81 2.99 31.42 20.33
CA ARG A 81 3.53 32.59 19.62
C ARG A 81 2.46 33.25 18.74
N LEU A 82 1.72 32.48 17.94
CA LEU A 82 0.62 32.97 17.12
C LEU A 82 -0.52 33.56 17.97
N ARG A 83 -0.79 33.03 19.17
CA ARG A 83 -1.73 33.65 20.12
C ARG A 83 -1.21 34.98 20.67
N GLN A 84 0.08 35.10 20.96
CA GLN A 84 0.70 36.37 21.37
C GLN A 84 0.70 37.39 20.23
N GLU A 85 1.08 37.00 19.01
CA GLU A 85 0.99 37.83 17.81
C GLU A 85 -0.44 38.32 17.55
N MET A 86 -1.45 37.46 17.74
CA MET A 86 -2.87 37.83 17.56
C MET A 86 -3.40 38.74 18.70
N LEU A 87 -2.88 38.60 19.93
CA LEU A 87 -3.16 39.53 21.04
C LEU A 87 -2.53 40.90 20.80
N ILE A 88 -1.26 40.94 20.38
CA ILE A 88 -0.58 42.17 19.96
C ILE A 88 -1.30 42.80 18.76
N GLY A 89 -1.78 41.99 17.82
CA GLY A 89 -2.61 42.42 16.69
C GLY A 89 -3.91 43.09 17.10
N ARG A 90 -4.55 42.65 18.20
CA ARG A 90 -5.71 43.34 18.78
C ARG A 90 -5.34 44.64 19.49
N VAL A 91 -4.32 44.63 20.34
CA VAL A 91 -3.87 45.85 21.04
C VAL A 91 -3.42 46.94 20.04
N THR A 92 -2.86 46.54 18.89
CA THR A 92 -2.49 47.43 17.78
C THR A 92 -3.62 47.77 16.80
N SER A 93 -4.73 47.00 16.77
CA SER A 93 -5.96 47.47 16.11
C SER A 93 -6.71 48.48 16.96
N ASP A 94 -6.76 48.28 18.27
CA ASP A 94 -7.54 49.10 19.19
C ASP A 94 -6.89 50.49 19.36
N THR A 95 -5.55 50.58 19.37
CA THR A 95 -4.83 51.86 19.32
C THR A 95 -4.95 52.60 17.97
N LYS A 96 -5.17 51.87 16.86
CA LYS A 96 -5.52 52.50 15.57
C LYS A 96 -6.97 52.99 15.55
N SER A 97 -7.91 52.23 16.12
CA SER A 97 -9.30 52.68 16.29
C SER A 97 -9.43 53.94 17.15
N ALA A 98 -8.49 54.17 18.08
CA ALA A 98 -8.46 55.36 18.93
C ALA A 98 -7.85 56.61 18.27
N THR A 99 -7.10 56.47 17.17
CA THR A 99 -6.32 57.58 16.57
C THR A 99 -7.02 58.30 15.41
N GLU A 100 -8.20 57.85 14.97
CA GLU A 100 -9.04 58.56 13.98
C GLU A 100 -10.19 59.38 14.61
N THR A 101 -10.30 59.44 15.95
CA THR A 101 -11.42 60.12 16.66
C THR A 101 -11.01 61.06 17.80
N ALA A 102 -9.91 61.80 17.64
CA ALA A 102 -9.61 62.97 18.48
C ALA A 102 -8.86 64.06 17.70
N GLY A 103 -9.34 65.30 17.81
CA GLY A 103 -8.65 66.49 17.35
C GLY A 103 -8.92 67.67 18.29
N HIS A 104 -7.96 68.58 18.36
CA HIS A 104 -7.83 69.74 19.27
C HIS A 104 -7.28 69.50 20.70
N ASP A 105 -6.44 70.49 21.08
CA ASP A 105 -5.93 70.94 22.38
C ASP A 105 -5.17 69.99 23.33
N GLY A 106 -4.08 70.50 23.95
CA GLY A 106 -3.65 69.98 25.27
C GLY A 106 -2.16 69.72 25.61
N ALA A 107 -1.21 70.54 25.16
CA ALA A 107 0.03 70.92 25.89
C ALA A 107 0.80 69.95 26.88
N VAL A 108 2.12 69.80 26.63
CA VAL A 108 3.27 69.90 27.60
C VAL A 108 3.85 68.65 28.33
N GLU A 109 5.21 68.66 28.47
CA GLU A 109 6.16 67.88 29.33
C GLU A 109 6.36 66.33 29.15
N GLU A 110 7.49 65.67 29.53
CA GLU A 110 8.95 65.94 29.35
C GLU A 110 9.85 64.70 29.74
N VAL A 111 11.18 64.77 29.50
CA VAL A 111 12.33 64.06 30.16
C VAL A 111 12.54 62.51 30.02
N SER A 112 13.43 62.15 29.07
CA SER A 112 14.78 61.50 29.19
C SER A 112 15.13 60.17 29.93
N GLN A 113 16.10 59.45 29.30
CA GLN A 113 17.18 58.56 29.84
C GLN A 113 16.81 57.18 30.44
N ASP A 114 17.62 56.11 30.34
CA ASP A 114 18.94 55.80 29.70
C ASP A 114 18.95 54.28 29.30
N LEU A 115 19.97 53.47 28.97
CA LEU A 115 21.46 53.49 28.99
C LEU A 115 22.03 52.44 27.97
N PHE A 116 23.36 52.39 27.76
CA PHE A 116 24.13 51.43 26.92
C PHE A 116 24.83 50.33 27.80
N GLY A 117 25.55 49.29 27.34
CA GLY A 117 26.14 48.91 26.02
C GLY A 117 26.80 47.50 26.02
N PRO A 118 27.64 47.11 25.01
CA PRO A 118 27.94 45.71 24.62
C PRO A 118 29.43 45.23 24.67
N GLY A 119 29.73 43.95 24.37
CA GLY A 119 31.10 43.41 24.13
C GLY A 119 31.19 41.90 23.77
N CYS A 120 32.24 41.44 23.06
CA CYS A 120 32.30 40.17 22.30
C CYS A 120 33.23 39.03 22.84
N ASP A 121 32.91 37.79 22.44
CA ASP A 121 33.74 36.66 21.95
C ASP A 121 34.94 35.99 22.69
N SER A 122 35.04 34.65 22.43
CA SER A 122 36.24 33.79 22.23
C SER A 122 36.83 32.87 23.34
N GLU A 123 36.86 31.56 23.00
CA GLU A 123 37.86 30.49 23.27
C GLU A 123 38.10 29.83 24.67
N THR A 124 38.75 28.65 24.62
CA THR A 124 38.97 27.56 25.64
C THR A 124 40.43 27.02 25.48
N PRO A 125 41.05 26.10 26.29
CA PRO A 125 40.49 24.98 27.09
C PRO A 125 41.25 24.45 28.37
N GLU A 126 40.79 23.29 28.89
CA GLU A 126 41.53 22.13 29.47
C GLU A 126 41.99 21.93 30.95
N LEU A 127 41.88 20.63 31.35
CA LEU A 127 42.69 19.77 32.28
C LEU A 127 42.70 19.90 33.83
N LEU A 128 42.35 18.78 34.53
CA LEU A 128 43.25 17.96 35.40
C LEU A 128 42.55 16.72 36.08
N GLN A 129 43.32 15.79 36.68
CA GLN A 129 42.91 14.52 37.34
C GLN A 129 43.75 14.21 38.63
N LEU A 130 43.34 13.29 39.54
CA LEU A 130 44.17 12.41 40.44
C LEU A 130 43.34 11.55 41.47
N ASP A 131 43.95 10.55 42.16
CA ASP A 131 43.41 9.55 43.17
C ASP A 131 44.62 8.92 44.00
N PRO A 132 44.66 7.78 44.79
CA PRO A 132 43.66 6.79 45.35
C PRO A 132 43.91 6.15 46.79
N GLN A 133 43.04 5.19 47.23
CA GLN A 133 43.30 3.98 48.13
C GLN A 133 43.59 4.13 49.69
N PRO A 134 43.62 3.08 50.59
CA PRO A 134 42.87 1.76 50.73
C PRO A 134 42.55 1.15 52.17
N ALA A 135 41.63 0.14 52.22
CA ALA A 135 41.55 -1.18 52.97
C ALA A 135 41.59 -1.44 54.55
N ALA A 136 40.83 -2.48 55.04
CA ALA A 136 40.96 -3.23 56.34
C ALA A 136 40.15 -4.60 56.42
N SER A 137 40.25 -5.41 57.51
CA SER A 137 40.08 -6.92 57.55
C SER A 137 39.01 -7.59 58.54
N VAL A 138 39.09 -8.93 58.80
CA VAL A 138 38.04 -9.87 59.36
C VAL A 138 38.57 -10.97 60.35
N PRO A 139 37.77 -11.52 61.31
CA PRO A 139 38.07 -12.78 62.07
C PRO A 139 36.95 -13.89 62.13
N GLN A 140 37.22 -15.05 62.78
CA GLN A 140 36.38 -16.31 62.82
C GLN A 140 36.15 -16.90 64.25
N HIS A 141 35.24 -17.90 64.42
CA HIS A 141 35.37 -19.04 65.38
C HIS A 141 34.40 -20.25 65.13
N GLN A 142 34.36 -21.26 66.02
CA GLN A 142 33.91 -22.66 65.78
C GLN A 142 32.88 -23.21 66.82
N GLY A 143 32.11 -24.26 66.49
CA GLY A 143 31.32 -25.08 67.44
C GLY A 143 30.22 -25.99 66.82
N THR A 144 29.90 -27.13 67.44
CA THR A 144 28.92 -28.17 66.99
C THR A 144 28.20 -28.83 68.20
N PRO A 145 27.23 -29.76 68.03
CA PRO A 145 26.04 -29.73 67.15
C PRO A 145 24.73 -29.96 67.94
N GLN A 146 23.56 -29.55 67.40
CA GLN A 146 22.26 -29.95 67.95
C GLN A 146 21.16 -29.95 66.89
N GLU A 147 20.39 -31.04 66.79
CA GLU A 147 19.28 -31.17 65.82
C GLU A 147 18.08 -30.32 66.25
N THR A 148 18.03 -29.10 65.71
CA THR A 148 16.82 -28.28 65.69
C THR A 148 16.12 -28.43 64.34
N VAL A 149 14.79 -28.44 64.32
CA VAL A 149 14.04 -28.41 63.07
C VAL A 149 14.14 -27.01 62.47
N LEU A 150 15.16 -26.81 61.64
CA LEU A 150 15.44 -25.51 61.00
C LEU A 150 14.25 -25.03 60.18
N HIS A 151 13.88 -23.75 60.38
CA HIS A 151 12.98 -23.03 59.49
C HIS A 151 13.48 -23.10 58.03
N PRO A 152 12.59 -23.14 57.01
CA PRO A 152 13.00 -23.26 55.61
C PRO A 152 14.04 -22.23 55.16
N HIS A 153 13.95 -20.98 55.63
CA HIS A 153 14.94 -19.94 55.31
C HIS A 153 16.35 -20.25 55.88
N VAL A 154 16.44 -20.95 57.01
CA VAL A 154 17.72 -21.33 57.61
C VAL A 154 18.33 -22.52 56.86
N ARG A 155 17.51 -23.50 56.45
CA ARG A 155 17.96 -24.59 55.54
C ARG A 155 18.46 -24.04 54.21
N PHE A 156 17.68 -23.15 53.57
CA PHE A 156 18.07 -22.46 52.34
C PHE A 156 19.44 -21.76 52.47
N LEU A 157 19.64 -20.98 53.55
CA LEU A 157 20.92 -20.32 53.81
C LEU A 157 22.06 -21.31 54.09
N GLN A 158 21.80 -22.45 54.77
CA GLN A 158 22.81 -23.49 54.96
C GLN A 158 23.21 -24.16 53.63
N SER A 159 22.27 -24.59 52.80
CA SER A 159 22.55 -25.19 51.48
C SER A 159 23.27 -24.21 50.56
N LEU A 160 22.87 -22.93 50.57
CA LEU A 160 23.54 -21.86 49.83
C LEU A 160 24.98 -21.65 50.30
N CYS A 161 25.21 -21.50 51.62
CA CYS A 161 26.56 -21.32 52.15
C CYS A 161 27.45 -22.56 51.99
N ALA A 162 26.89 -23.77 52.03
CA ALA A 162 27.63 -25.01 51.80
C ALA A 162 28.16 -25.09 50.36
N LEU A 163 27.29 -24.83 49.37
CA LEU A 163 27.66 -24.87 47.95
C LEU A 163 28.47 -23.65 47.49
N HIS A 164 28.32 -22.47 48.11
CA HIS A 164 29.09 -21.27 47.73
C HIS A 164 30.52 -21.23 48.30
N ARG A 165 30.79 -21.88 49.45
CA ARG A 165 32.16 -21.97 50.01
C ARG A 165 33.16 -22.73 49.13
N VAL A 166 32.66 -23.52 48.18
CA VAL A 166 33.41 -24.27 47.17
C VAL A 166 34.10 -23.33 46.17
N GLU A 167 33.52 -22.15 45.95
CA GLU A 167 33.84 -21.25 44.85
C GLU A 167 35.15 -20.45 45.08
N GLY A 168 35.71 -20.50 46.30
CA GLY A 168 36.80 -19.63 46.75
C GLY A 168 38.23 -20.21 46.73
N ASP A 169 38.41 -21.53 46.65
CA ASP A 169 39.74 -22.16 46.70
C ASP A 169 39.83 -23.37 45.76
N SER A 170 40.44 -23.15 44.59
CA SER A 170 40.54 -24.11 43.49
C SER A 170 41.62 -25.19 43.65
N ARG A 171 42.24 -25.33 44.83
CA ARG A 171 43.20 -26.41 45.14
C ARG A 171 43.04 -27.07 46.51
N GLY A 172 42.15 -26.56 47.37
CA GLY A 172 42.00 -27.04 48.75
C GLY A 172 41.00 -28.18 49.01
N LEU A 173 40.01 -28.41 48.12
CA LEU A 173 38.80 -29.20 48.46
C LEU A 173 38.60 -30.56 47.78
N GLU A 174 39.45 -30.99 46.84
CA GLU A 174 39.29 -32.30 46.18
C GLU A 174 39.24 -33.48 47.19
N SER A 175 39.98 -33.37 48.30
CA SER A 175 40.01 -34.35 49.40
C SER A 175 38.84 -34.27 50.38
N LEU A 176 38.12 -33.15 50.43
CA LEU A 176 36.88 -32.98 51.22
C LEU A 176 35.63 -33.38 50.45
N TRP A 177 35.73 -33.50 49.13
CA TRP A 177 34.61 -33.80 48.23
C TRP A 177 34.55 -35.26 47.80
N PHE A 178 35.66 -35.98 47.86
CA PHE A 178 35.75 -37.38 47.46
C PHE A 178 36.58 -38.21 48.45
N SER A 179 35.91 -38.77 49.46
CA SER A 179 36.39 -40.06 50.03
C SER A 179 36.04 -41.21 49.06
N PRO A 180 36.75 -42.36 49.13
CA PRO A 180 36.52 -43.46 48.20
C PRO A 180 35.16 -44.16 48.35
N ASP A 181 34.46 -43.96 49.46
CA ASP A 181 33.16 -44.60 49.73
C ASP A 181 32.05 -44.08 48.81
N GLU A 182 31.29 -45.02 48.25
CA GLU A 182 30.38 -44.80 47.12
C GLU A 182 29.22 -43.82 47.41
N ASP A 183 28.87 -43.64 48.69
CA ASP A 183 27.71 -42.85 49.14
C ASP A 183 27.95 -41.33 49.10
N THR A 184 29.20 -40.85 49.04
CA THR A 184 29.51 -39.40 49.05
C THR A 184 28.86 -38.59 47.92
N GLY A 185 28.43 -39.23 46.83
CA GLY A 185 27.66 -38.59 45.76
C GLY A 185 26.23 -38.17 46.13
N SER A 186 25.64 -38.76 47.18
CA SER A 186 24.28 -38.41 47.65
C SER A 186 24.25 -36.98 48.20
N VAL A 187 25.17 -36.63 49.11
CA VAL A 187 25.17 -35.34 49.83
C VAL A 187 25.22 -34.14 48.89
N LEU A 188 26.01 -34.17 47.81
CA LEU A 188 26.07 -33.07 46.84
C LEU A 188 24.78 -32.98 46.02
N THR A 189 24.27 -34.12 45.53
CA THR A 189 23.08 -34.16 44.68
C THR A 189 21.82 -33.77 45.47
N ASP A 190 21.68 -34.23 46.71
CA ASP A 190 20.64 -33.78 47.64
C ASP A 190 20.80 -32.31 48.02
N SER A 191 22.02 -31.79 48.22
CA SER A 191 22.21 -30.36 48.52
C SER A 191 21.78 -29.46 47.35
N VAL A 192 22.05 -29.87 46.11
CA VAL A 192 21.58 -29.17 44.90
C VAL A 192 20.06 -29.26 44.78
N CYS A 193 19.46 -30.45 44.93
CA CYS A 193 18.01 -30.58 44.86
C CYS A 193 17.30 -29.80 45.99
N GLN A 194 17.76 -29.89 47.24
CA GLN A 194 17.18 -29.13 48.35
C GLN A 194 17.28 -27.60 48.14
N LEU A 195 18.34 -27.12 47.48
CA LEU A 195 18.46 -25.71 47.10
C LEU A 195 17.46 -25.32 46.00
N LEU A 196 17.24 -26.19 45.00
CA LEU A 196 16.21 -25.99 43.96
C LEU A 196 14.79 -26.06 44.52
N ASP A 197 14.49 -27.05 45.36
CA ASP A 197 13.23 -27.21 46.09
C ASP A 197 12.94 -25.95 46.94
N SER A 198 13.98 -25.36 47.54
CA SER A 198 13.89 -24.09 48.28
C SER A 198 13.70 -22.85 47.39
N VAL A 199 14.31 -22.82 46.20
CA VAL A 199 14.09 -21.75 45.19
C VAL A 199 12.63 -21.80 44.70
N VAL A 200 12.10 -22.98 44.39
CA VAL A 200 10.68 -23.19 44.03
C VAL A 200 9.76 -22.67 45.13
N ALA A 201 10.01 -23.04 46.39
CA ALA A 201 9.23 -22.56 47.54
C ALA A 201 9.28 -21.03 47.70
N ALA A 202 10.46 -20.42 47.56
CA ALA A 202 10.64 -18.96 47.64
C ALA A 202 9.97 -18.19 46.47
N CYS A 203 9.82 -18.83 45.31
CA CYS A 203 9.06 -18.28 44.18
C CYS A 203 7.54 -18.41 44.36
N ARG A 204 7.07 -19.44 45.08
CA ARG A 204 5.65 -19.64 45.38
C ARG A 204 5.12 -18.65 46.42
N ASP A 205 5.82 -18.54 47.56
CA ASP A 205 5.43 -17.68 48.70
C ASP A 205 6.60 -16.77 49.13
N PRO A 206 6.75 -15.57 48.53
CA PRO A 206 7.88 -14.70 48.81
C PRO A 206 7.79 -14.08 50.23
N PRO A 207 8.81 -14.22 51.09
CA PRO A 207 8.77 -13.72 52.46
C PRO A 207 8.77 -12.18 52.53
N PRO A 208 8.12 -11.55 53.54
CA PRO A 208 7.86 -10.11 53.52
C PRO A 208 9.10 -9.20 53.52
N LEU A 209 10.19 -9.65 54.16
CA LEU A 209 11.44 -8.91 54.30
C LEU A 209 12.63 -9.88 54.16
N GLY A 210 13.32 -9.82 53.02
CA GLY A 210 14.53 -10.58 52.75
C GLY A 210 15.27 -10.02 51.52
N PRO A 211 16.61 -10.07 51.47
CA PRO A 211 17.37 -9.61 50.30
C PRO A 211 16.98 -10.39 49.04
N ARG A 212 16.40 -9.70 48.06
CA ARG A 212 15.82 -10.31 46.84
C ARG A 212 16.86 -10.96 45.90
N ASP A 213 18.14 -10.74 46.17
CA ASP A 213 19.28 -11.23 45.37
C ASP A 213 19.73 -12.64 45.79
N LEU A 214 19.36 -13.09 47.01
CA LEU A 214 19.73 -14.41 47.53
C LEU A 214 19.17 -15.57 46.69
N VAL A 215 17.96 -15.41 46.12
CA VAL A 215 17.35 -16.42 45.23
C VAL A 215 18.10 -16.51 43.90
N LEU A 216 18.58 -15.37 43.38
CA LEU A 216 19.43 -15.37 42.18
C LEU A 216 20.78 -16.03 42.46
N GLN A 217 21.40 -15.72 43.60
CA GLN A 217 22.64 -16.37 44.05
C GLN A 217 22.46 -17.89 44.21
N ALA A 218 21.34 -18.35 44.77
CA ALA A 218 21.01 -19.78 44.83
C ALA A 218 20.89 -20.43 43.44
N CYS A 219 20.22 -19.79 42.49
CA CYS A 219 20.16 -20.27 41.11
C CYS A 219 21.56 -20.35 40.46
N GLN A 220 22.41 -19.34 40.69
CA GLN A 220 23.77 -19.30 40.16
C GLN A 220 24.67 -20.41 40.75
N VAL A 221 24.61 -20.60 42.08
CA VAL A 221 25.38 -21.61 42.81
C VAL A 221 24.91 -23.01 42.44
N ALA A 222 23.59 -23.25 42.33
CA ALA A 222 23.05 -24.52 41.84
C ALA A 222 23.49 -24.84 40.40
N ALA A 223 23.44 -23.85 39.48
CA ALA A 223 23.90 -24.04 38.10
C ALA A 223 25.39 -24.44 38.03
N ARG A 224 26.26 -23.74 38.78
CA ARG A 224 27.69 -24.07 38.84
C ARG A 224 27.96 -25.45 39.46
N ALA A 225 27.22 -25.83 40.50
CA ALA A 225 27.35 -27.15 41.12
C ALA A 225 26.91 -28.29 40.19
N MET A 226 25.83 -28.09 39.40
CA MET A 226 25.38 -29.07 38.40
C MET A 226 26.42 -29.29 37.29
N ASP A 227 27.05 -28.23 36.78
CA ASP A 227 28.12 -28.35 35.78
C ASP A 227 29.39 -28.98 36.36
N LEU A 228 29.83 -28.58 37.55
CA LEU A 228 31.01 -29.14 38.20
C LEU A 228 30.84 -30.65 38.41
N PHE A 229 29.67 -31.09 38.90
CA PHE A 229 29.36 -32.51 39.07
C PHE A 229 29.38 -33.26 37.73
N CYS A 230 28.71 -32.73 36.69
CA CYS A 230 28.67 -33.35 35.36
C CYS A 230 30.03 -33.38 34.65
N SER A 231 30.95 -32.47 35.01
CA SER A 231 32.32 -32.49 34.48
C SER A 231 33.18 -33.64 35.03
N GLN A 232 32.74 -34.30 36.13
CA GLN A 232 33.51 -35.31 36.86
C GLN A 232 32.81 -36.67 36.94
N ARG A 233 31.47 -36.73 37.00
CA ARG A 233 30.68 -37.98 37.03
C ARG A 233 29.41 -37.84 36.20
N LEU A 234 28.93 -38.96 35.66
CA LEU A 234 27.60 -39.05 35.05
C LEU A 234 26.52 -38.95 36.15
N PRO A 235 25.51 -38.06 36.02
CA PRO A 235 24.46 -37.92 37.02
C PRO A 235 23.51 -39.11 37.02
N SER A 236 22.98 -39.47 38.20
CA SER A 236 21.97 -40.53 38.32
C SER A 236 20.63 -40.09 37.73
N ALA A 237 19.86 -41.03 37.19
CA ALA A 237 18.55 -40.74 36.59
C ALA A 237 17.58 -40.06 37.59
N GLU A 238 17.67 -40.41 38.87
CA GLU A 238 16.86 -39.82 39.95
C GLU A 238 17.26 -38.38 40.27
N PHE A 239 18.57 -38.06 40.27
CA PHE A 239 19.03 -36.68 40.42
C PHE A 239 18.58 -35.81 39.25
N VAL A 240 18.71 -36.30 38.01
CA VAL A 240 18.21 -35.60 36.81
C VAL A 240 16.69 -35.39 36.92
N ARG A 241 15.92 -36.41 37.32
CA ARG A 241 14.45 -36.31 37.50
C ARG A 241 14.05 -35.18 38.44
N ARG A 242 14.66 -35.08 39.63
CA ARG A 242 14.37 -34.01 40.61
C ARG A 242 14.72 -32.62 40.08
N VAL A 243 15.85 -32.48 39.37
CA VAL A 243 16.24 -31.21 38.72
C VAL A 243 15.25 -30.84 37.61
N GLU A 244 14.82 -31.79 36.78
CA GLU A 244 13.77 -31.53 35.77
C GLU A 244 12.45 -31.09 36.41
N GLU A 245 12.04 -31.69 37.53
CA GLU A 245 10.79 -31.36 38.22
C GLU A 245 10.78 -29.94 38.79
N SER A 246 11.86 -29.51 39.46
CA SER A 246 12.01 -28.12 39.89
C SER A 246 11.90 -27.12 38.74
N LEU A 247 12.49 -27.45 37.58
CA LEU A 247 12.46 -26.62 36.38
C LEU A 247 11.08 -26.59 35.70
N ARG A 248 10.34 -27.71 35.71
CA ARG A 248 8.94 -27.79 35.25
C ARG A 248 8.05 -26.90 36.12
N GLU A 249 8.24 -26.91 37.44
CA GLU A 249 7.43 -26.14 38.38
C GLU A 249 7.68 -24.62 38.24
N LEU A 250 8.95 -24.20 38.12
CA LEU A 250 9.30 -22.80 37.80
C LEU A 250 8.73 -22.35 36.44
N THR A 251 8.79 -23.20 35.41
CA THR A 251 8.23 -22.91 34.07
C THR A 251 6.70 -22.81 34.11
N GLY A 252 6.03 -23.69 34.86
CA GLY A 252 4.59 -23.66 35.07
C GLY A 252 4.12 -22.43 35.85
N MET A 253 4.85 -22.02 36.88
CA MET A 253 4.55 -20.78 37.62
C MET A 253 4.66 -19.53 36.75
N LEU A 254 5.56 -19.52 35.75
CA LEU A 254 5.68 -18.43 34.77
C LEU A 254 4.52 -18.43 33.75
N LEU A 255 4.07 -19.61 33.29
CA LEU A 255 2.93 -19.72 32.36
C LEU A 255 1.59 -19.40 32.99
N HIS A 256 1.31 -19.90 34.20
CA HIS A 256 0.02 -19.75 34.87
C HIS A 256 -0.11 -18.46 35.71
N HIS A 257 0.83 -17.52 35.56
CA HIS A 257 0.79 -16.27 36.32
C HIS A 257 -0.31 -15.32 35.81
N SER A 258 -1.14 -14.80 36.71
CA SER A 258 -2.22 -13.86 36.34
C SER A 258 -1.70 -12.45 36.05
N ASN A 259 -2.30 -11.78 35.06
CA ASN A 259 -1.88 -10.46 34.56
C ASN A 259 -2.33 -9.28 35.45
N GLN A 260 -1.86 -9.23 36.72
CA GLN A 260 -2.05 -8.07 37.59
C GLN A 260 -0.79 -7.18 37.67
N PRO A 261 -0.95 -5.83 37.61
CA PRO A 261 0.18 -4.90 37.46
C PRO A 261 1.14 -4.87 38.65
N SER A 262 0.69 -5.27 39.84
CA SER A 262 1.52 -5.38 41.05
C SER A 262 2.53 -6.53 41.02
N ARG A 263 2.49 -7.41 40.00
CA ARG A 263 3.30 -8.63 39.94
C ARG A 263 4.18 -8.78 38.69
N LEU A 264 4.25 -7.81 37.76
CA LEU A 264 5.15 -7.93 36.59
C LEU A 264 6.62 -8.19 37.00
N GLN A 265 7.09 -7.54 38.07
CA GLN A 265 8.44 -7.74 38.64
C GLN A 265 8.72 -9.19 39.12
N ALA A 266 7.70 -10.04 39.28
CA ALA A 266 7.88 -11.45 39.61
C ALA A 266 8.15 -12.30 38.36
N ALA A 267 7.49 -12.02 37.24
CA ALA A 267 7.69 -12.74 35.98
C ALA A 267 9.10 -12.50 35.41
N GLU A 268 9.58 -11.25 35.42
CA GLU A 268 10.94 -10.88 35.00
C GLU A 268 12.02 -11.63 35.82
N LYS A 269 11.80 -11.80 37.13
CA LYS A 269 12.71 -12.54 38.02
C LYS A 269 12.63 -14.05 37.82
N LEU A 270 11.44 -14.62 37.60
CA LEU A 270 11.29 -16.03 37.23
C LEU A 270 12.03 -16.36 35.92
N MET A 271 12.01 -15.46 34.93
CA MET A 271 12.84 -15.59 33.73
C MET A 271 14.34 -15.57 34.06
N GLU A 272 14.80 -14.62 34.87
CA GLU A 272 16.21 -14.49 35.28
C GLU A 272 16.70 -15.77 35.99
N TYR A 273 15.88 -16.35 36.87
CA TYR A 273 16.16 -17.60 37.57
C TYR A 273 16.21 -18.80 36.61
N LEU A 274 15.25 -18.92 35.69
CA LEU A 274 15.23 -19.98 34.66
C LEU A 274 16.40 -19.88 33.68
N ILE A 275 16.79 -18.68 33.24
CA ILE A 275 17.96 -18.44 32.37
C ILE A 275 19.25 -18.79 33.13
N THR A 276 19.33 -18.47 34.41
CA THR A 276 20.48 -18.79 35.27
C THR A 276 20.61 -20.30 35.46
N LEU A 277 19.54 -20.97 35.90
CA LEU A 277 19.53 -22.43 36.09
C LEU A 277 19.77 -23.18 34.78
N GLY A 278 19.15 -22.73 33.68
CA GLY A 278 19.34 -23.26 32.33
C GLY A 278 20.67 -22.93 31.68
N SER A 279 21.55 -22.15 32.32
CA SER A 279 22.91 -21.93 31.82
C SER A 279 23.80 -23.16 32.01
N SER A 280 23.47 -24.06 32.94
CA SER A 280 24.19 -25.34 33.11
C SER A 280 23.94 -26.30 31.96
N SER A 281 25.00 -26.96 31.51
CA SER A 281 25.00 -28.00 30.48
C SER A 281 23.96 -29.12 30.72
N MET A 282 23.76 -29.53 31.97
CA MET A 282 22.83 -30.60 32.36
C MET A 282 21.37 -30.16 32.18
N SER A 283 21.00 -29.00 32.72
CA SER A 283 19.64 -28.46 32.72
C SER A 283 19.25 -27.85 31.36
N LYS A 284 20.19 -27.23 30.63
CA LYS A 284 19.95 -26.51 29.37
C LYS A 284 19.25 -27.35 28.32
N SER A 285 19.71 -28.59 28.13
CA SER A 285 19.14 -29.52 27.15
C SER A 285 17.72 -29.94 27.52
N PHE A 286 17.42 -30.10 28.81
CA PHE A 286 16.06 -30.33 29.27
C PHE A 286 15.18 -29.09 29.08
N LEU A 287 15.60 -27.94 29.63
CA LEU A 287 14.76 -26.74 29.71
C LEU A 287 14.37 -26.22 28.32
N ILE A 288 15.28 -26.25 27.34
CA ILE A 288 14.96 -25.90 25.95
C ILE A 288 13.91 -26.86 25.36
N ARG A 289 14.06 -28.17 25.56
CA ARG A 289 13.08 -29.18 25.08
C ARG A 289 11.73 -29.05 25.79
N HIS A 290 11.72 -28.80 27.09
CA HIS A 290 10.49 -28.61 27.87
C HIS A 290 9.74 -27.36 27.42
N ILE A 291 10.44 -26.22 27.28
CA ILE A 291 9.84 -24.98 26.80
C ILE A 291 9.27 -25.14 25.38
N LEU A 292 10.02 -25.74 24.45
CA LEU A 292 9.53 -25.96 23.07
C LEU A 292 8.29 -26.87 23.05
N ALA A 293 8.21 -27.86 23.93
CA ALA A 293 7.01 -28.69 24.08
C ALA A 293 5.80 -27.90 24.61
N GLN A 294 5.99 -27.00 25.60
CA GLN A 294 4.92 -26.12 26.08
C GLN A 294 4.45 -25.13 25.00
N ILE A 295 5.38 -24.56 24.24
CA ILE A 295 5.08 -23.66 23.11
C ILE A 295 4.29 -24.39 22.02
N SER A 296 4.66 -25.64 21.68
CA SER A 296 3.89 -26.46 20.74
C SER A 296 2.48 -26.72 21.28
N ALA A 297 2.35 -27.18 22.53
CA ALA A 297 1.06 -27.49 23.13
C ALA A 297 0.11 -26.28 23.15
N LEU A 298 0.61 -25.08 23.43
CA LEU A 298 -0.16 -23.83 23.37
C LEU A 298 -0.54 -23.44 21.93
N ALA A 299 0.32 -23.70 20.94
CA ALA A 299 0.02 -23.48 19.53
C ALA A 299 -1.03 -24.48 19.01
N ASP A 300 -0.95 -25.75 19.42
CA ASP A 300 -1.91 -26.81 19.08
C ASP A 300 -3.28 -26.52 19.72
N GLN A 301 -3.31 -26.07 20.98
CA GLN A 301 -4.55 -25.61 21.65
C GLN A 301 -5.17 -24.40 20.95
N LEU A 302 -4.36 -23.42 20.52
CA LEU A 302 -4.85 -22.26 19.76
C LEU A 302 -5.41 -22.69 18.40
N TRP A 303 -4.76 -23.64 17.72
CA TRP A 303 -5.23 -24.18 16.45
C TRP A 303 -6.56 -24.94 16.59
N GLN A 304 -6.70 -25.78 17.61
CA GLN A 304 -7.96 -26.45 17.96
C GLN A 304 -9.09 -25.43 18.22
N ALA A 305 -8.82 -24.38 19.01
CA ALA A 305 -9.78 -23.32 19.30
C ALA A 305 -10.23 -22.52 18.05
N PHE A 306 -9.43 -22.50 16.98
CA PHE A 306 -9.80 -21.89 15.69
C PHE A 306 -10.55 -22.83 14.73
N GLN A 307 -10.61 -24.15 14.97
CA GLN A 307 -11.33 -25.10 14.11
C GLN A 307 -12.74 -25.46 14.59
N GLY A 308 -13.08 -25.20 15.86
CA GLY A 308 -14.42 -25.44 16.39
C GLY A 308 -15.49 -24.56 15.75
N GLN A 309 -16.43 -25.15 15.00
CA GLN A 309 -17.59 -24.43 14.42
C GLN A 309 -18.72 -24.17 15.43
N GLU A 310 -18.39 -23.67 16.63
CA GLU A 310 -19.39 -23.15 17.57
C GLU A 310 -18.76 -22.09 18.50
N ASN A 311 -19.52 -21.04 18.84
CA ASN A 311 -18.99 -19.85 19.54
C ASN A 311 -18.48 -20.11 20.97
N SER A 312 -18.70 -21.30 21.53
CA SER A 312 -18.34 -21.67 22.91
C SER A 312 -16.85 -21.93 23.12
N GLY A 313 -16.08 -22.27 22.08
CA GLY A 313 -14.68 -22.69 22.22
C GLY A 313 -13.70 -21.57 22.61
N LEU A 314 -13.99 -20.31 22.26
CA LEU A 314 -13.08 -19.19 22.54
C LEU A 314 -13.19 -18.65 23.98
N ASP A 315 -14.35 -18.72 24.61
CA ASP A 315 -14.55 -18.23 25.98
C ASP A 315 -13.79 -19.07 27.03
N THR A 316 -13.37 -20.29 26.66
CA THR A 316 -12.55 -21.19 27.48
C THR A 316 -11.05 -21.15 27.17
N PHE A 317 -10.59 -20.37 26.18
CA PHE A 317 -9.17 -20.34 25.80
C PHE A 317 -8.33 -19.57 26.85
N PRO A 318 -7.22 -20.14 27.38
CA PRO A 318 -6.42 -19.51 28.43
C PRO A 318 -5.51 -18.39 27.88
N VAL A 319 -6.10 -17.26 27.53
CA VAL A 319 -5.43 -16.09 26.91
C VAL A 319 -4.18 -15.64 27.69
N ASP A 320 -4.24 -15.63 29.02
CA ASP A 320 -3.08 -15.26 29.87
C ASP A 320 -1.88 -16.19 29.65
N GLN A 321 -2.09 -17.51 29.53
CA GLN A 321 -1.01 -18.48 29.31
C GLN A 321 -0.36 -18.29 27.93
N TYR A 322 -1.17 -17.95 26.92
CA TYR A 322 -0.65 -17.62 25.59
C TYR A 322 0.15 -16.31 25.59
N GLN A 323 -0.28 -15.28 26.33
CA GLN A 323 0.49 -14.04 26.50
C GLN A 323 1.81 -14.29 27.26
N ASN A 324 1.75 -15.07 28.35
CA ASN A 324 2.92 -15.42 29.16
C ASN A 324 3.93 -16.28 28.38
N SER A 325 3.51 -17.02 27.35
CA SER A 325 4.40 -17.81 26.49
C SER A 325 5.50 -16.97 25.81
N CYS A 326 5.30 -15.66 25.63
CA CYS A 326 6.33 -14.74 25.14
C CYS A 326 7.59 -14.73 26.03
N HIS A 327 7.44 -14.89 27.35
CA HIS A 327 8.56 -15.02 28.28
C HIS A 327 9.36 -16.31 28.05
N LEU A 328 8.70 -17.39 27.62
CA LEU A 328 9.36 -18.66 27.31
C LEU A 328 10.21 -18.59 26.03
N PHE A 329 9.72 -17.92 24.99
CA PHE A 329 10.52 -17.67 23.77
C PHE A 329 11.81 -16.90 24.10
N TRP A 330 11.73 -15.88 24.97
CA TRP A 330 12.88 -15.11 25.42
C TRP A 330 13.90 -15.96 26.19
N ILE A 331 13.44 -16.82 27.12
CA ILE A 331 14.32 -17.75 27.85
C ILE A 331 15.07 -18.67 26.88
N VAL A 332 14.39 -19.25 25.88
CA VAL A 332 15.05 -20.10 24.88
C VAL A 332 16.08 -19.33 24.07
N GLU A 333 15.77 -18.09 23.66
CA GLU A 333 16.73 -17.28 22.90
C GLU A 333 17.98 -16.92 23.72
N GLU A 334 17.84 -16.48 24.97
CA GLU A 334 18.96 -16.20 25.87
C GLU A 334 19.85 -17.43 26.11
N LEU A 335 19.23 -18.60 26.32
CA LEU A 335 19.96 -19.86 26.47
C LEU A 335 20.69 -20.28 25.18
N LEU A 336 20.10 -20.03 24.01
CA LEU A 336 20.75 -20.30 22.72
C LEU A 336 21.87 -19.31 22.43
N GLN A 337 21.69 -18.01 22.66
CA GLN A 337 22.69 -16.96 22.42
C GLN A 337 23.96 -17.17 23.26
N LYS A 338 23.82 -17.53 24.55
CA LYS A 338 24.97 -17.87 25.42
C LYS A 338 25.80 -19.07 24.96
N SER A 339 25.39 -19.78 23.90
CA SER A 339 26.17 -20.88 23.29
C SER A 339 27.19 -20.43 22.24
N LYS A 340 27.16 -19.17 21.80
CA LYS A 340 27.91 -18.70 20.62
C LYS A 340 29.32 -18.16 20.89
N LEU A 341 29.83 -18.24 22.13
CA LEU A 341 31.10 -17.60 22.50
C LEU A 341 32.14 -18.56 23.11
N HIS A 342 32.68 -19.48 22.29
CA HIS A 342 34.09 -19.91 22.41
C HIS A 342 34.53 -20.74 21.18
N CYS A 343 35.14 -20.09 20.19
CA CYS A 343 35.99 -20.74 19.19
C CYS A 343 37.10 -19.75 18.83
N PHE A 344 38.26 -19.87 19.47
CA PHE A 344 39.37 -18.95 19.32
C PHE A 344 40.54 -19.67 18.66
N CYS A 345 40.98 -19.19 17.50
CA CYS A 345 42.14 -19.77 16.81
C CYS A 345 43.43 -19.45 17.57
N ALA A 346 44.29 -20.45 17.74
CA ALA A 346 45.66 -20.28 18.21
C ALA A 346 46.62 -20.98 17.24
N GLN A 347 47.46 -20.19 16.55
CA GLN A 347 48.56 -20.72 15.76
C GLN A 347 49.68 -21.23 16.69
N ARG A 348 50.30 -22.35 16.34
CA ARG A 348 51.69 -22.64 16.72
C ARG A 348 52.45 -23.21 15.53
N THR A 349 53.73 -22.86 15.47
CA THR A 349 54.70 -23.27 14.47
C THR A 349 55.36 -24.60 14.84
N GLY A 350 55.91 -25.29 13.83
CA GLY A 350 56.74 -26.48 13.94
C GLY A 350 57.30 -26.81 12.55
N GLU A 351 58.58 -27.14 12.46
CA GLU A 351 59.33 -27.24 11.20
C GLU A 351 59.76 -28.69 10.88
N MET A 352 60.12 -28.91 9.60
CA MET A 352 60.78 -30.12 9.06
C MET A 352 59.92 -31.43 9.08
N GLU A 353 60.16 -32.44 8.24
CA GLU A 353 61.29 -32.69 7.31
C GLU A 353 60.81 -33.38 6.00
N GLU A 354 61.69 -33.51 5.00
CA GLU A 354 61.36 -34.02 3.65
C GLU A 354 61.88 -35.45 3.39
N VAL A 355 60.98 -36.43 3.15
CA VAL A 355 61.34 -37.77 2.64
C VAL A 355 60.28 -38.33 1.67
N ARG A 356 60.75 -39.01 0.62
CA ARG A 356 60.02 -39.92 -0.30
C ARG A 356 60.96 -41.08 -0.68
N PRO A 357 60.47 -42.18 -1.29
CA PRO A 357 59.19 -42.88 -1.09
C PRO A 357 59.38 -44.40 -0.94
N GLU A 358 58.35 -45.16 -0.53
CA GLU A 358 58.28 -46.59 -0.91
C GLU A 358 56.82 -47.11 -1.05
N GLN A 359 56.66 -48.35 -1.51
CA GLN A 359 55.44 -48.87 -2.14
C GLN A 359 54.79 -50.02 -1.35
N SER A 360 53.44 -50.04 -1.25
CA SER A 360 52.62 -51.26 -1.50
C SER A 360 51.12 -51.09 -1.19
N ALA A 361 50.29 -51.69 -2.06
CA ALA A 361 48.88 -52.12 -1.90
C ALA A 361 47.77 -51.11 -1.45
N PRO A 362 46.53 -51.23 -1.99
CA PRO A 362 45.48 -50.22 -1.77
C PRO A 362 44.52 -50.50 -0.58
N PRO A 363 44.20 -49.50 0.26
CA PRO A 363 43.14 -49.60 1.27
C PRO A 363 41.75 -49.27 0.70
N ARG A 364 40.69 -49.52 1.49
CA ARG A 364 39.26 -49.39 1.11
C ARG A 364 38.76 -47.93 0.91
N LEU A 365 39.66 -46.95 0.80
CA LEU A 365 39.36 -45.51 0.81
C LEU A 365 38.55 -45.04 -0.40
N CYS A 366 38.78 -45.61 -1.58
CA CYS A 366 38.16 -45.15 -2.84
C CYS A 366 36.63 -45.26 -2.84
N ARG A 367 36.02 -46.17 -2.05
CA ARG A 367 34.55 -46.24 -1.94
C ARG A 367 33.97 -45.11 -1.10
N LEU A 368 34.68 -44.65 -0.07
CA LEU A 368 34.22 -43.54 0.77
C LEU A 368 34.34 -42.20 0.02
N LEU A 369 35.45 -42.01 -0.70
CA LEU A 369 35.66 -40.83 -1.55
C LEU A 369 34.64 -40.72 -2.69
N LEU A 370 34.24 -41.83 -3.32
CA LEU A 370 33.20 -41.84 -4.36
C LEU A 370 31.79 -41.50 -3.82
N ILE A 371 31.48 -41.90 -2.59
CA ILE A 371 30.21 -41.52 -1.93
C ILE A 371 30.26 -40.03 -1.52
N LEU A 372 31.39 -39.56 -1.00
CA LEU A 372 31.57 -38.15 -0.63
C LEU A 372 31.52 -37.22 -1.86
N SER A 373 32.08 -37.63 -3.01
CA SER A 373 31.97 -36.88 -4.26
C SER A 373 30.55 -36.89 -4.84
N LEU A 374 29.79 -37.97 -4.69
CA LEU A 374 28.36 -37.99 -5.06
C LEU A 374 27.53 -37.05 -4.18
N LEU A 375 27.82 -36.98 -2.87
CA LEU A 375 27.14 -36.07 -1.96
C LEU A 375 27.51 -34.59 -2.23
N LEU A 376 28.76 -34.31 -2.58
CA LEU A 376 29.21 -33.00 -3.09
C LEU A 376 28.69 -32.67 -4.50
N SER A 377 28.13 -33.64 -5.24
CA SER A 377 27.47 -33.40 -6.52
C SER A 377 26.04 -32.86 -6.35
N PHE A 378 25.44 -33.01 -5.17
CA PHE A 378 24.22 -32.27 -4.79
C PHE A 378 24.54 -30.84 -4.33
N SER A 379 25.27 -30.11 -5.18
CA SER A 379 25.12 -28.67 -5.24
C SER A 379 23.66 -28.37 -5.57
N VAL A 380 22.88 -27.99 -4.55
CA VAL A 380 21.60 -27.31 -4.79
C VAL A 380 21.95 -26.03 -5.54
N SER A 381 21.71 -26.03 -6.84
CA SER A 381 21.83 -24.84 -7.69
C SER A 381 20.83 -23.81 -7.18
N SER A 382 21.29 -22.94 -6.28
CA SER A 382 20.62 -21.70 -5.92
C SER A 382 20.54 -20.86 -7.19
N SER A 383 19.45 -21.02 -7.94
CA SER A 383 19.20 -20.27 -9.17
C SER A 383 19.38 -18.80 -8.85
N ALA A 384 20.26 -18.13 -9.60
CA ALA A 384 20.60 -16.73 -9.36
C ALA A 384 19.40 -15.86 -9.75
N ALA A 385 18.50 -15.68 -8.78
CA ALA A 385 17.24 -14.99 -8.98
C ALA A 385 17.49 -13.54 -9.39
N TRP A 386 17.04 -13.17 -10.60
CA TRP A 386 17.31 -11.87 -11.18
C TRP A 386 16.11 -10.95 -11.00
N ASP A 387 16.26 -9.95 -10.13
CA ASP A 387 15.25 -8.94 -9.88
C ASP A 387 15.25 -7.84 -10.96
N LEU A 388 14.07 -7.46 -11.42
CA LEU A 388 13.80 -6.32 -12.29
C LEU A 388 12.70 -5.44 -11.69
N VAL A 389 12.96 -4.14 -11.60
CA VAL A 389 11.95 -3.14 -11.23
C VAL A 389 11.37 -2.51 -12.50
N LEU A 390 10.07 -2.66 -12.65
CA LEU A 390 9.27 -2.05 -13.70
C LEU A 390 8.54 -0.85 -13.11
N LEU A 391 9.07 0.34 -13.40
CA LEU A 391 8.38 1.60 -13.21
C LEU A 391 7.49 1.86 -14.42
N HIS A 392 6.24 2.26 -14.20
CA HIS A 392 5.34 2.57 -15.31
C HIS A 392 4.37 3.72 -15.05
N THR A 393 3.96 4.37 -16.14
CA THR A 393 2.79 5.25 -16.19
C THR A 393 1.93 4.95 -17.41
N ASN A 394 0.69 5.42 -17.35
CA ASN A 394 -0.33 5.29 -18.38
C ASN A 394 -1.33 6.46 -18.23
N ASP A 395 -2.00 6.86 -19.32
CA ASP A 395 -3.13 7.80 -19.32
C ASP A 395 -2.84 9.12 -18.57
N VAL A 396 -1.63 9.64 -18.75
CA VAL A 396 -1.12 10.81 -18.02
C VAL A 396 -1.81 12.10 -18.47
N HIS A 397 -2.36 12.15 -19.69
CA HIS A 397 -3.22 13.22 -20.20
C HIS A 397 -2.73 14.62 -19.85
N ALA A 398 -1.52 14.95 -20.32
CA ALA A 398 -0.90 16.26 -20.20
C ALA A 398 -0.89 16.87 -18.78
N ARG A 399 -0.93 16.04 -17.72
CA ARG A 399 -0.75 16.45 -16.31
C ARG A 399 0.74 16.67 -16.03
N VAL A 400 1.28 17.72 -16.65
CA VAL A 400 2.66 18.19 -16.46
C VAL A 400 2.82 18.76 -15.06
N GLU A 401 1.94 19.68 -14.66
CA GLU A 401 1.88 20.27 -13.33
C GLU A 401 1.30 19.34 -12.27
N GLU A 402 1.46 19.71 -11.00
CA GLU A 402 0.79 19.05 -9.89
C GLU A 402 -0.72 19.38 -9.83
N THR A 403 -1.52 18.38 -9.47
CA THR A 403 -2.99 18.42 -9.52
C THR A 403 -3.61 18.33 -8.13
N THR A 404 -4.91 18.65 -8.02
CA THR A 404 -5.70 18.30 -6.83
C THR A 404 -5.83 16.77 -6.70
N LYS A 405 -6.43 16.32 -5.58
CA LYS A 405 -6.81 14.91 -5.36
C LYS A 405 -7.65 14.32 -6.50
N HIS A 406 -8.42 15.16 -7.21
CA HIS A 406 -9.33 14.81 -8.31
C HIS A 406 -8.78 15.20 -9.69
N SER A 407 -7.45 15.32 -9.82
CA SER A 407 -6.72 15.54 -11.10
C SER A 407 -7.09 16.83 -11.87
N GLY A 408 -7.67 17.81 -11.18
CA GLY A 408 -7.85 19.19 -11.64
C GLY A 408 -6.73 20.13 -11.19
N LYS A 409 -6.82 21.43 -11.52
CA LYS A 409 -5.78 22.44 -11.26
C LYS A 409 -5.50 22.63 -9.77
N CYS A 410 -4.24 22.46 -9.33
CA CYS A 410 -3.86 22.69 -7.94
C CYS A 410 -3.46 24.15 -7.66
N VAL A 411 -3.71 24.62 -6.43
CA VAL A 411 -3.38 25.98 -5.96
C VAL A 411 -2.72 25.99 -4.56
N LYS A 412 -2.72 24.87 -3.83
CA LYS A 412 -2.11 24.74 -2.49
C LYS A 412 -1.18 23.52 -2.45
N SER A 413 0.11 23.75 -2.67
CA SER A 413 1.17 22.73 -2.84
C SER A 413 1.18 21.62 -1.78
N SER A 414 0.86 21.94 -0.53
CA SER A 414 0.78 20.98 0.59
C SER A 414 -0.31 19.90 0.41
N GLN A 415 -1.27 20.10 -0.48
CA GLN A 415 -2.38 19.17 -0.78
C GLN A 415 -2.39 18.68 -2.25
N CYS A 416 -1.32 18.94 -3.01
CA CYS A 416 -1.22 18.54 -4.41
C CYS A 416 -0.65 17.13 -4.59
N PHE A 417 -0.95 16.56 -5.76
CA PHE A 417 -0.57 15.23 -6.22
C PHE A 417 0.03 15.31 -7.64
N ALA A 418 0.51 14.20 -8.19
CA ALA A 418 1.02 14.11 -9.55
C ALA A 418 2.16 15.11 -9.85
N GLY A 419 2.31 15.50 -11.14
CA GLY A 419 3.32 16.41 -11.66
C GLY A 419 4.61 15.72 -12.10
N VAL A 420 5.16 16.12 -13.25
CA VAL A 420 6.40 15.53 -13.82
C VAL A 420 7.60 15.70 -12.88
N ALA A 421 7.69 16.81 -12.16
CA ALA A 421 8.78 17.08 -11.23
C ALA A 421 8.73 16.17 -9.99
N ARG A 422 7.54 15.88 -9.45
CA ARG A 422 7.37 14.90 -8.35
C ARG A 422 7.63 13.46 -8.82
N ARG A 423 7.15 13.12 -10.02
CA ARG A 423 7.43 11.84 -10.70
C ARG A 423 8.94 11.66 -10.89
N ALA A 424 9.66 12.71 -11.30
CA ALA A 424 11.13 12.71 -11.43
C ALA A 424 11.84 12.43 -10.10
N THR A 425 11.46 13.05 -8.99
CA THR A 425 12.04 12.78 -7.66
C THR A 425 11.92 11.30 -7.29
N MET A 426 10.75 10.68 -7.50
CA MET A 426 10.54 9.27 -7.16
C MET A 426 11.34 8.34 -8.09
N ILE A 427 11.37 8.63 -9.40
CA ILE A 427 12.20 7.89 -10.37
C ILE A 427 13.69 7.99 -10.01
N LYS A 428 14.21 9.18 -9.69
CA LYS A 428 15.60 9.41 -9.27
C LYS A 428 15.93 8.62 -8.00
N ARG A 429 15.02 8.58 -7.00
CA ARG A 429 15.17 7.77 -5.78
C ARG A 429 15.27 6.28 -6.10
N ILE A 430 14.31 5.72 -6.84
CA ILE A 430 14.26 4.26 -7.09
C ILE A 430 15.45 3.81 -7.95
N ARG A 431 15.83 4.58 -8.98
CA ARG A 431 17.05 4.34 -9.78
C ARG A 431 18.37 4.55 -9.01
N SER A 432 18.33 5.00 -7.75
CA SER A 432 19.50 5.06 -6.86
C SER A 432 19.55 3.92 -5.83
N SER A 433 18.46 3.18 -5.64
CA SER A 433 18.34 2.08 -4.66
C SER A 433 18.20 0.69 -5.30
N GLU A 434 17.82 0.61 -6.57
CA GLU A 434 17.56 -0.64 -7.30
C GLU A 434 18.46 -0.69 -8.54
N SER A 435 19.16 -1.81 -8.77
CA SER A 435 20.18 -1.91 -9.84
C SER A 435 19.59 -2.07 -11.25
N ASN A 436 18.46 -2.78 -11.36
CA ASN A 436 17.81 -3.14 -12.61
C ASN A 436 16.45 -2.44 -12.68
N VAL A 437 16.38 -1.30 -13.38
CA VAL A 437 15.16 -0.48 -13.44
C VAL A 437 14.84 -0.10 -14.88
N LEU A 438 13.64 -0.45 -15.35
CA LEU A 438 13.04 0.11 -16.56
C LEU A 438 11.93 1.09 -16.18
N LEU A 439 11.85 2.21 -16.90
CA LEU A 439 10.77 3.18 -16.85
C LEU A 439 10.02 3.16 -18.19
N LEU A 440 8.80 2.62 -18.15
CA LEU A 440 7.98 2.35 -19.32
C LEU A 440 6.73 3.23 -19.31
N ASP A 441 6.15 3.51 -20.47
CA ASP A 441 4.88 4.22 -20.58
C ASP A 441 3.90 3.50 -21.51
N ALA A 442 2.66 3.33 -21.06
CA ALA A 442 1.62 2.58 -21.76
C ALA A 442 0.61 3.48 -22.50
N GLY A 443 1.07 4.64 -22.98
CA GLY A 443 0.30 5.50 -23.89
C GLY A 443 -0.59 6.54 -23.20
N ASP A 444 -1.14 7.44 -24.03
CA ASP A 444 -1.96 8.59 -23.66
C ASP A 444 -1.24 9.57 -22.70
N GLN A 445 0.00 9.95 -23.08
CA GLN A 445 0.61 11.18 -22.57
C GLN A 445 -0.09 12.42 -23.15
N PHE A 446 -0.53 12.31 -24.40
CA PHE A 446 -1.24 13.36 -25.13
C PHE A 446 -2.62 13.65 -24.54
N GLN A 447 -3.15 14.80 -24.95
CA GLN A 447 -4.50 15.31 -24.67
C GLN A 447 -4.78 15.68 -23.20
N GLY A 448 -5.77 16.55 -22.96
CA GLY A 448 -6.42 16.66 -21.65
C GLY A 448 -6.05 17.85 -20.76
N THR A 449 -5.12 18.73 -21.15
CA THR A 449 -4.91 20.05 -20.51
C THR A 449 -4.45 21.09 -21.55
N VAL A 450 -4.46 22.37 -21.15
CA VAL A 450 -3.89 23.47 -21.94
C VAL A 450 -2.43 23.25 -22.38
N TRP A 451 -1.66 22.45 -21.64
CA TRP A 451 -0.29 22.09 -22.02
C TRP A 451 -0.24 21.42 -23.39
N PHE A 452 -1.04 20.37 -23.59
CA PHE A 452 -1.12 19.71 -24.90
C PHE A 452 -1.74 20.62 -25.95
N ASN A 453 -2.80 21.38 -25.60
CA ASN A 453 -3.49 22.22 -26.56
C ASN A 453 -2.58 23.31 -27.14
N TYR A 454 -1.58 23.77 -26.38
CA TYR A 454 -0.56 24.73 -26.81
C TYR A 454 0.70 24.06 -27.39
N TYR A 455 1.31 23.09 -26.70
CA TYR A 455 2.60 22.50 -27.06
C TYR A 455 2.54 21.27 -27.99
N LYS A 456 1.35 20.71 -28.21
CA LYS A 456 1.05 19.64 -29.18
C LYS A 456 1.91 18.37 -29.01
N GLY A 457 2.35 18.04 -27.80
CA GLY A 457 3.21 16.89 -27.50
C GLY A 457 4.71 17.23 -27.39
N ALA A 458 5.13 18.48 -27.63
CA ALA A 458 6.52 18.89 -27.37
C ALA A 458 6.87 18.79 -25.88
N GLU A 459 5.90 19.02 -25.00
CA GLU A 459 5.97 18.89 -23.56
C GLU A 459 6.15 17.42 -23.14
N ALA A 460 5.38 16.51 -23.75
CA ALA A 460 5.50 15.08 -23.51
C ALA A 460 6.91 14.59 -23.89
N ALA A 461 7.37 14.92 -25.09
CA ALA A 461 8.73 14.56 -25.54
C ALA A 461 9.81 15.17 -24.63
N HIS A 462 9.68 16.44 -24.23
CA HIS A 462 10.65 17.10 -23.35
C HIS A 462 10.74 16.44 -21.97
N PHE A 463 9.61 16.27 -21.29
CA PHE A 463 9.61 15.70 -19.94
C PHE A 463 9.89 14.20 -19.92
N MET A 464 9.45 13.42 -20.90
CA MET A 464 9.84 12.00 -20.99
C MET A 464 11.35 11.83 -21.24
N ASN A 465 11.96 12.71 -22.04
CA ASN A 465 13.42 12.74 -22.21
C ASN A 465 14.14 13.11 -20.91
N LYS A 466 13.66 14.15 -20.19
CA LYS A 466 14.24 14.63 -18.92
C LYS A 466 14.14 13.56 -17.81
N LEU A 467 13.03 12.82 -17.74
CA LEU A 467 12.83 11.69 -16.82
C LEU A 467 13.54 10.40 -17.27
N ARG A 468 14.01 10.34 -18.53
CA ARG A 468 14.63 9.17 -19.19
C ARG A 468 13.71 7.95 -19.15
N TYR A 469 12.63 7.98 -19.92
CA TYR A 469 11.87 6.76 -20.24
C TYR A 469 12.71 5.84 -21.14
N ASP A 470 12.54 4.53 -20.98
CA ASP A 470 13.29 3.51 -21.72
C ASP A 470 12.51 3.07 -22.98
N ALA A 471 11.19 2.93 -22.86
CA ALA A 471 10.26 2.76 -23.99
C ALA A 471 8.87 3.35 -23.68
N MET A 472 8.09 3.60 -24.74
CA MET A 472 6.68 4.01 -24.69
C MET A 472 5.89 3.18 -25.69
N ALA A 473 4.65 2.80 -25.40
CA ALA A 473 3.68 2.35 -26.41
C ALA A 473 2.76 3.50 -26.84
N PHE A 474 2.30 3.51 -28.09
CA PHE A 474 1.27 4.47 -28.51
C PHE A 474 -0.07 4.15 -27.84
N GLY A 475 -0.71 5.16 -27.26
CA GLY A 475 -2.13 5.16 -26.95
C GLY A 475 -2.98 5.69 -28.12
N ASN A 476 -4.28 5.87 -27.89
CA ASN A 476 -5.18 6.42 -28.90
C ASN A 476 -5.00 7.94 -29.03
N HIS A 477 -4.83 8.68 -27.93
CA HIS A 477 -4.79 10.14 -27.96
C HIS A 477 -3.47 10.70 -28.51
N GLU A 478 -2.44 9.86 -28.66
CA GLU A 478 -1.26 10.20 -29.48
C GLU A 478 -1.63 10.55 -30.94
N PHE A 479 -2.78 10.07 -31.45
CA PHE A 479 -3.26 10.35 -32.82
C PHE A 479 -4.20 11.55 -32.93
N ASP A 480 -4.45 12.33 -31.86
CA ASP A 480 -5.49 13.38 -31.85
C ASP A 480 -5.21 14.54 -32.84
N ASN A 481 -3.94 14.94 -32.99
CA ASN A 481 -3.51 15.91 -34.00
C ASN A 481 -3.23 15.24 -35.37
N GLY A 482 -3.68 14.00 -35.56
CA GLY A 482 -3.36 13.12 -36.68
C GLY A 482 -1.88 12.73 -36.75
N VAL A 483 -1.55 11.82 -37.68
CA VAL A 483 -0.16 11.35 -37.91
C VAL A 483 0.83 12.51 -38.13
N LYS A 484 0.39 13.60 -38.76
CA LYS A 484 1.21 14.80 -38.96
C LYS A 484 1.60 15.50 -37.65
N GLY A 485 0.65 15.66 -36.71
CA GLY A 485 0.88 16.28 -35.41
C GLY A 485 1.57 15.35 -34.40
N LEU A 486 1.38 14.03 -34.54
CA LEU A 486 2.18 13.04 -33.83
C LEU A 486 3.65 13.09 -34.27
N MET A 487 3.89 13.12 -35.59
CA MET A 487 5.26 13.21 -36.12
C MET A 487 5.96 14.49 -35.71
N LYS A 488 5.29 15.65 -35.77
CA LYS A 488 5.84 16.95 -35.39
C LYS A 488 4.92 17.67 -34.39
N PRO A 489 5.36 17.96 -33.15
CA PRO A 489 6.74 18.00 -32.68
C PRO A 489 7.24 16.76 -31.89
N PHE A 490 6.41 15.74 -31.65
CA PHE A 490 6.73 14.68 -30.68
C PHE A 490 7.75 13.66 -31.19
N MET A 491 7.48 12.96 -32.31
CA MET A 491 8.39 11.92 -32.83
C MET A 491 9.74 12.50 -33.28
N GLU A 492 9.80 13.78 -33.67
CA GLU A 492 11.07 14.50 -33.93
C GLU A 492 11.95 14.70 -32.69
N LYS A 493 11.40 14.57 -31.47
CA LYS A 493 12.06 14.96 -30.21
C LYS A 493 12.20 13.82 -29.21
N ILE A 494 11.32 12.83 -29.20
CA ILE A 494 11.35 11.72 -28.24
C ILE A 494 12.60 10.85 -28.44
N LYS A 495 13.25 10.44 -27.34
CA LYS A 495 14.50 9.64 -27.35
C LYS A 495 14.32 8.18 -26.93
N CYS A 496 13.24 7.86 -26.20
CA CYS A 496 12.90 6.47 -25.93
C CYS A 496 12.39 5.79 -27.20
N THR A 497 12.43 4.45 -27.27
CA THR A 497 11.83 3.76 -28.43
C THR A 497 10.31 3.74 -28.24
N VAL A 498 9.58 4.28 -29.22
CA VAL A 498 8.11 4.21 -29.26
C VAL A 498 7.67 2.94 -29.97
N LEU A 499 6.63 2.28 -29.44
CA LEU A 499 6.28 0.90 -29.77
C LEU A 499 4.81 0.72 -30.15
N SER A 500 4.56 -0.09 -31.17
CA SER A 500 3.28 -0.75 -31.43
C SER A 500 3.46 -1.85 -32.49
N ALA A 501 2.98 -3.06 -32.21
CA ALA A 501 3.11 -4.21 -33.11
C ALA A 501 1.88 -4.44 -34.00
N ASN A 502 0.72 -3.91 -33.62
CA ASN A 502 -0.55 -4.14 -34.33
C ASN A 502 -0.96 -2.98 -35.25
N ILE A 503 -0.21 -1.87 -35.30
CA ILE A 503 -0.41 -0.82 -36.29
C ILE A 503 0.32 -1.23 -37.58
N LYS A 504 -0.40 -1.23 -38.71
CA LYS A 504 0.16 -1.40 -40.05
C LYS A 504 -0.17 -0.18 -40.92
N PRO A 505 0.85 0.58 -41.38
CA PRO A 505 0.65 1.63 -42.36
C PRO A 505 0.53 1.03 -43.76
N ASP A 506 -0.24 1.70 -44.62
CA ASP A 506 -0.21 1.46 -46.07
C ASP A 506 1.08 2.01 -46.73
N GLU A 507 1.21 1.85 -48.04
CA GLU A 507 2.37 2.35 -48.81
C GLU A 507 2.59 3.87 -48.68
N THR A 508 1.51 4.64 -48.43
CA THR A 508 1.54 6.10 -48.23
C THR A 508 2.30 6.49 -46.96
N LEU A 509 2.15 5.70 -45.88
CA LEU A 509 2.73 5.97 -44.57
C LEU A 509 3.88 5.04 -44.17
N ALA A 510 4.11 3.92 -44.86
CA ALA A 510 5.11 2.92 -44.48
C ALA A 510 6.54 3.49 -44.40
N VAL A 511 6.93 4.32 -45.37
CA VAL A 511 8.28 4.92 -45.42
C VAL A 511 8.45 6.05 -44.39
N THR A 512 7.39 6.81 -44.12
CA THR A 512 7.45 8.10 -43.39
C THR A 512 7.07 7.98 -41.91
N PHE A 513 5.99 7.27 -41.60
CA PHE A 513 5.51 7.00 -40.24
C PHE A 513 5.88 5.58 -39.79
N GLY A 514 5.78 4.58 -40.68
CA GLY A 514 6.12 3.18 -40.38
C GLY A 514 7.58 2.94 -39.99
N SER A 515 8.48 3.87 -40.29
CA SER A 515 9.89 3.86 -39.89
C SER A 515 10.16 4.56 -38.54
N SER A 516 9.16 5.22 -37.94
CA SER A 516 9.33 6.05 -36.73
C SER A 516 9.15 5.31 -35.41
N TYR A 517 8.51 4.14 -35.42
CA TYR A 517 8.26 3.28 -34.26
C TYR A 517 8.70 1.84 -34.55
N GLN A 518 8.66 0.97 -33.54
CA GLN A 518 9.06 -0.44 -33.67
C GLN A 518 8.00 -1.38 -33.08
N PRO A 519 7.80 -2.61 -33.61
CA PRO A 519 6.88 -3.56 -32.98
C PRO A 519 7.37 -4.02 -31.61
N TYR A 520 8.69 -4.11 -31.43
CA TYR A 520 9.33 -4.45 -30.17
C TYR A 520 10.71 -3.79 -30.05
N LYS A 521 11.21 -3.70 -28.82
CA LYS A 521 12.59 -3.33 -28.49
C LYS A 521 13.23 -4.41 -27.62
N ILE A 522 14.50 -4.71 -27.87
CA ILE A 522 15.34 -5.43 -26.91
C ILE A 522 16.13 -4.39 -26.12
N LEU A 523 16.02 -4.42 -24.80
CA LEU A 523 16.73 -3.58 -23.86
C LEU A 523 17.74 -4.42 -23.07
N THR A 524 18.95 -3.91 -22.88
CA THR A 524 19.95 -4.52 -22.01
C THR A 524 19.82 -3.91 -20.62
N VAL A 525 19.65 -4.74 -19.59
CA VAL A 525 19.51 -4.33 -18.19
C VAL A 525 20.50 -5.14 -17.37
N GLY A 526 21.54 -4.48 -16.86
CA GLY A 526 22.71 -5.19 -16.32
C GLY A 526 23.37 -6.06 -17.40
N ASP A 527 23.53 -7.34 -17.11
CA ASP A 527 24.00 -8.39 -18.02
C ASP A 527 22.87 -9.03 -18.86
N GLN A 528 21.61 -8.77 -18.52
CA GLN A 528 20.44 -9.46 -19.08
C GLN A 528 19.79 -8.71 -20.25
N LYS A 529 19.05 -9.44 -21.07
CA LYS A 529 18.18 -8.89 -22.12
C LYS A 529 16.71 -8.98 -21.70
N VAL A 530 15.96 -7.91 -21.95
CA VAL A 530 14.50 -7.83 -21.78
C VAL A 530 13.88 -7.41 -23.10
N GLY A 531 12.89 -8.15 -23.58
CA GLY A 531 12.06 -7.78 -24.72
C GLY A 531 10.86 -6.96 -24.26
N VAL A 532 10.59 -5.84 -24.92
CA VAL A 532 9.36 -5.06 -24.73
C VAL A 532 8.63 -5.00 -26.07
N VAL A 533 7.41 -5.53 -26.15
CA VAL A 533 6.58 -5.56 -27.36
C VAL A 533 5.36 -4.65 -27.20
N GLY A 534 5.08 -3.83 -28.22
CA GLY A 534 4.06 -2.77 -28.17
C GLY A 534 2.68 -3.22 -28.65
N TYR A 535 1.60 -2.65 -28.11
CA TYR A 535 0.25 -2.76 -28.69
C TYR A 535 -0.61 -1.50 -28.43
N THR A 536 -1.56 -1.23 -29.30
CA THR A 536 -2.42 -0.02 -29.28
C THR A 536 -3.85 -0.38 -29.64
N SER A 537 -4.84 0.19 -28.93
CA SER A 537 -6.27 -0.13 -29.09
C SER A 537 -6.72 -0.13 -30.54
N ARG A 538 -7.30 -1.25 -30.98
CA ARG A 538 -8.01 -1.32 -32.26
C ARG A 538 -9.24 -0.40 -32.35
N GLU A 539 -9.71 0.17 -31.23
CA GLU A 539 -10.77 1.20 -31.24
C GLU A 539 -10.24 2.60 -31.63
N THR A 540 -8.91 2.81 -31.73
CA THR A 540 -8.28 4.12 -32.05
C THR A 540 -8.90 4.88 -33.24
N PRO A 541 -9.25 4.25 -34.39
CA PRO A 541 -9.91 4.94 -35.51
C PRO A 541 -11.32 5.50 -35.22
N ALA A 542 -11.94 5.12 -34.11
CA ALA A 542 -13.20 5.66 -33.61
C ALA A 542 -13.03 6.60 -32.39
N LEU A 543 -11.84 6.59 -31.77
CA LEU A 543 -11.52 7.38 -30.57
C LEU A 543 -10.68 8.63 -30.87
N SER A 544 -9.95 8.63 -31.99
CA SER A 544 -8.99 9.67 -32.36
C SER A 544 -8.91 9.85 -33.89
N ALA A 545 -7.89 10.53 -34.41
CA ALA A 545 -7.75 10.95 -35.81
C ALA A 545 -6.56 10.31 -36.58
N PRO A 546 -6.31 8.98 -36.52
CA PRO A 546 -5.17 8.34 -37.21
C PRO A 546 -5.23 8.44 -38.75
N GLY A 547 -6.41 8.72 -39.33
CA GLY A 547 -6.63 8.77 -40.77
C GLY A 547 -6.84 7.38 -41.41
N PRO A 548 -7.10 7.32 -42.73
CA PRO A 548 -7.46 6.08 -43.42
C PRO A 548 -6.26 5.17 -43.74
N HIS A 549 -5.03 5.68 -43.59
CA HIS A 549 -3.79 5.03 -44.02
C HIS A 549 -3.14 4.13 -42.95
N LEU A 550 -3.78 3.97 -41.79
CA LEU A 550 -3.34 3.11 -40.69
C LEU A 550 -4.39 2.05 -40.37
N GLN A 551 -4.04 0.78 -40.56
CA GLN A 551 -4.81 -0.35 -40.06
C GLN A 551 -4.38 -0.67 -38.62
N PHE A 552 -5.33 -0.83 -37.72
CA PHE A 552 -5.10 -1.32 -36.36
C PHE A 552 -5.61 -2.77 -36.30
N GLU A 553 -4.68 -3.72 -36.18
CA GLU A 553 -4.96 -5.15 -36.14
C GLU A 553 -5.33 -5.63 -34.74
N ASP A 554 -5.84 -6.87 -34.69
CA ASP A 554 -6.09 -7.64 -33.47
C ASP A 554 -4.79 -7.86 -32.69
N GLU A 555 -4.76 -7.34 -31.46
CA GLU A 555 -3.57 -7.23 -30.64
C GLU A 555 -2.94 -8.60 -30.33
N VAL A 556 -3.74 -9.61 -29.96
CA VAL A 556 -3.25 -10.96 -29.64
C VAL A 556 -2.58 -11.61 -30.86
N LYS A 557 -3.20 -11.50 -32.04
CA LYS A 557 -2.65 -12.05 -33.30
C LYS A 557 -1.40 -11.32 -33.77
N ALA A 558 -1.31 -10.01 -33.56
CA ALA A 558 -0.15 -9.22 -33.92
C ALA A 558 1.04 -9.44 -32.97
N LEU A 559 0.79 -9.62 -31.67
CA LEU A 559 1.83 -9.80 -30.66
C LEU A 559 2.58 -11.14 -30.79
N GLN A 560 1.87 -12.26 -30.98
CA GLN A 560 2.47 -13.60 -30.90
C GLN A 560 3.69 -13.79 -31.84
N PRO A 561 3.67 -13.43 -33.14
CA PRO A 561 4.84 -13.59 -34.02
C PRO A 561 6.06 -12.76 -33.61
N HIS A 562 5.86 -11.65 -32.89
CA HIS A 562 6.95 -10.83 -32.35
C HIS A 562 7.53 -11.43 -31.06
N VAL A 563 6.70 -12.06 -30.23
CA VAL A 563 7.12 -12.81 -29.04
C VAL A 563 7.90 -14.07 -29.45
N ASP A 564 7.40 -14.85 -30.41
CA ASP A 564 8.08 -16.02 -30.98
C ASP A 564 9.46 -15.63 -31.56
N LYS A 565 9.54 -14.48 -32.24
CA LYS A 565 10.79 -13.93 -32.79
C LYS A 565 11.76 -13.47 -31.69
N LEU A 566 11.27 -12.85 -30.61
CA LEU A 566 12.10 -12.48 -29.46
C LEU A 566 12.74 -13.71 -28.81
N GLN A 567 11.96 -14.77 -28.59
CA GLN A 567 12.47 -16.04 -28.06
C GLN A 567 13.50 -16.68 -29.01
N THR A 568 13.25 -16.66 -30.32
CA THR A 568 14.20 -17.13 -31.35
C THR A 568 15.52 -16.33 -31.36
N LEU A 569 15.50 -15.06 -30.92
CA LEU A 569 16.69 -14.22 -30.75
C LEU A 569 17.38 -14.39 -29.37
N GLY A 570 16.97 -15.40 -28.59
CA GLY A 570 17.52 -15.68 -27.26
C GLY A 570 17.08 -14.69 -26.18
N VAL A 571 15.92 -14.03 -26.34
CA VAL A 571 15.32 -13.18 -25.31
C VAL A 571 14.26 -13.97 -24.57
N ASN A 572 14.53 -14.26 -23.30
CA ASN A 572 13.68 -15.13 -22.46
C ASN A 572 12.86 -14.38 -21.39
N LYS A 573 12.86 -13.05 -21.41
CA LYS A 573 12.10 -12.20 -20.50
C LYS A 573 11.35 -11.15 -21.32
N ILE A 574 10.03 -11.26 -21.44
CA ILE A 574 9.23 -10.50 -22.41
C ILE A 574 8.06 -9.78 -21.74
N ILE A 575 8.01 -8.46 -21.94
CA ILE A 575 6.98 -7.56 -21.43
C ILE A 575 6.10 -7.11 -22.59
N ALA A 576 4.78 -7.31 -22.49
CA ALA A 576 3.83 -6.62 -23.36
C ALA A 576 3.50 -5.26 -22.74
N LEU A 577 3.72 -4.18 -23.49
CA LEU A 577 3.47 -2.79 -23.07
C LEU A 577 2.49 -2.17 -24.06
N GLY A 578 1.34 -1.66 -23.60
CA GLY A 578 0.37 -1.15 -24.55
C GLY A 578 -0.94 -0.61 -24.00
N HIS A 579 -1.82 -0.25 -24.92
CA HIS A 579 -2.93 0.65 -24.65
C HIS A 579 -4.24 0.13 -25.25
N SER A 580 -4.75 -0.99 -24.75
CA SER A 580 -6.04 -1.57 -25.20
C SER A 580 -7.03 -1.86 -24.06
N GLY A 581 -6.64 -1.59 -22.82
CA GLY A 581 -7.53 -1.65 -21.66
C GLY A 581 -7.53 -2.99 -20.94
N PHE A 582 -7.71 -2.93 -19.61
CA PHE A 582 -7.47 -4.02 -18.68
C PHE A 582 -8.18 -5.35 -19.02
N THR A 583 -9.31 -5.32 -19.74
CA THR A 583 -9.94 -6.54 -20.27
C THR A 583 -9.07 -7.24 -21.31
N LEU A 584 -8.52 -6.51 -22.29
CA LEU A 584 -7.64 -7.07 -23.31
C LEU A 584 -6.24 -7.32 -22.78
N ASP A 585 -5.74 -6.50 -21.85
CA ASP A 585 -4.44 -6.76 -21.18
C ASP A 585 -4.40 -8.15 -20.52
N LYS A 586 -5.53 -8.58 -19.93
CA LYS A 586 -5.70 -9.93 -19.40
C LYS A 586 -5.82 -11.00 -20.49
N GLU A 587 -6.47 -10.71 -21.61
CA GLU A 587 -6.55 -11.64 -22.75
C GLU A 587 -5.18 -11.84 -23.42
N ILE A 588 -4.36 -10.79 -23.47
CA ILE A 588 -2.96 -10.84 -23.90
C ILE A 588 -2.13 -11.71 -22.94
N ALA A 589 -2.28 -11.50 -21.63
CA ALA A 589 -1.64 -12.31 -20.59
C ALA A 589 -2.09 -13.79 -20.60
N GLU A 590 -3.33 -14.06 -20.99
CA GLU A 590 -3.89 -15.40 -21.10
C GLU A 590 -3.34 -16.15 -22.32
N LYS A 591 -3.32 -15.49 -23.50
CA LYS A 591 -3.20 -16.17 -24.81
C LYS A 591 -1.86 -15.99 -25.52
N VAL A 592 -1.12 -14.91 -25.25
CA VAL A 592 0.17 -14.66 -25.93
C VAL A 592 1.28 -15.42 -25.21
N ARG A 593 1.51 -16.66 -25.66
CA ARG A 593 2.53 -17.57 -25.10
C ARG A 593 3.89 -16.90 -25.14
N GLY A 594 4.63 -16.99 -24.05
CA GLY A 594 5.95 -16.36 -23.91
C GLY A 594 5.96 -14.91 -23.45
N VAL A 595 4.81 -14.25 -23.22
CA VAL A 595 4.74 -12.99 -22.45
C VAL A 595 4.81 -13.31 -20.96
N ASP A 596 5.64 -12.56 -20.22
CA ASP A 596 5.92 -12.76 -18.79
C ASP A 596 5.31 -11.66 -17.91
N VAL A 597 5.06 -10.47 -18.45
CA VAL A 597 4.42 -9.34 -17.76
C VAL A 597 3.57 -8.56 -18.77
N VAL A 598 2.39 -8.08 -18.37
CA VAL A 598 1.61 -7.10 -19.15
C VAL A 598 1.48 -5.79 -18.39
N ILE A 599 1.86 -4.69 -19.05
CA ILE A 599 1.70 -3.32 -18.58
C ILE A 599 0.72 -2.62 -19.52
N GLY A 600 -0.36 -2.07 -18.98
CA GLY A 600 -1.50 -1.55 -19.73
C GLY A 600 -1.88 -0.10 -19.41
N GLY A 601 -2.78 0.45 -20.23
CA GLY A 601 -3.42 1.77 -20.05
C GLY A 601 -4.88 1.77 -20.51
N HIS A 602 -5.36 2.89 -21.04
CA HIS A 602 -6.65 3.11 -21.70
C HIS A 602 -7.88 3.13 -20.78
N THR A 603 -7.98 2.16 -19.87
CA THR A 603 -9.12 1.97 -18.97
C THR A 603 -9.01 2.72 -17.65
N ASN A 604 -7.94 3.50 -17.45
CA ASN A 604 -7.62 4.19 -16.18
C ASN A 604 -7.68 3.25 -14.95
N THR A 605 -7.33 1.97 -15.09
CA THR A 605 -7.61 0.98 -14.05
C THR A 605 -6.68 1.17 -12.86
N PHE A 606 -7.27 1.36 -11.68
CA PHE A 606 -6.53 1.34 -10.42
C PHE A 606 -6.52 -0.09 -9.87
N LEU A 607 -5.32 -0.63 -9.68
CA LEU A 607 -5.08 -1.90 -9.00
C LEU A 607 -4.29 -1.63 -7.72
N TYR A 608 -4.63 -2.29 -6.61
CA TYR A 608 -3.93 -2.10 -5.34
C TYR A 608 -4.05 -3.33 -4.44
N THR A 609 -2.94 -3.71 -3.81
CA THR A 609 -2.88 -4.77 -2.80
C THR A 609 -2.80 -4.17 -1.40
N GLY A 610 -3.84 -4.39 -0.58
CA GLY A 610 -3.99 -3.78 0.75
C GLY A 610 -4.87 -2.53 0.72
N THR A 611 -4.77 -1.68 1.76
CA THR A 611 -5.57 -0.47 1.88
C THR A 611 -5.13 0.60 0.87
N PRO A 612 -6.02 1.10 -0.02
CA PRO A 612 -5.65 2.12 -1.00
C PRO A 612 -5.32 3.47 -0.34
N PRO A 613 -4.33 4.23 -0.83
CA PRO A 613 -3.81 5.43 -0.16
C PRO A 613 -4.54 6.73 -0.53
N SER A 614 -5.61 6.68 -1.33
CA SER A 614 -6.37 7.86 -1.78
C SER A 614 -7.84 7.51 -2.07
N SER A 615 -8.52 8.32 -2.88
CA SER A 615 -9.94 8.16 -3.26
C SER A 615 -10.25 6.99 -4.20
N GLU A 616 -9.26 6.46 -4.90
CA GLU A 616 -9.49 5.51 -5.97
C GLU A 616 -9.81 4.12 -5.41
N VAL A 617 -10.90 3.52 -5.90
CA VAL A 617 -11.33 2.17 -5.50
C VAL A 617 -10.61 1.15 -6.37
N PRO A 618 -9.86 0.18 -5.80
CA PRO A 618 -9.18 -0.83 -6.60
C PRO A 618 -10.15 -1.74 -7.35
N ALA A 619 -9.92 -1.95 -8.64
CA ALA A 619 -10.63 -2.95 -9.45
C ALA A 619 -10.12 -4.38 -9.20
N GLY A 620 -9.00 -4.53 -8.50
CA GLY A 620 -8.36 -5.79 -8.17
C GLY A 620 -7.01 -5.59 -7.45
N PRO A 621 -6.34 -6.69 -7.05
CA PRO A 621 -5.00 -6.64 -6.48
C PRO A 621 -3.96 -6.14 -7.50
N TYR A 622 -2.84 -5.65 -6.99
CA TYR A 622 -1.64 -5.32 -7.78
C TYR A 622 -0.48 -6.26 -7.41
N PRO A 623 0.15 -6.94 -8.39
CA PRO A 623 -0.34 -7.16 -9.75
C PRO A 623 -1.64 -7.99 -9.77
N PHE A 624 -2.41 -7.90 -10.85
CA PHE A 624 -3.49 -8.83 -11.10
C PHE A 624 -2.91 -10.07 -11.80
N MET A 625 -2.98 -11.23 -11.16
CA MET A 625 -2.40 -12.46 -11.72
C MET A 625 -3.39 -13.15 -12.67
N VAL A 626 -2.99 -13.31 -13.93
CA VAL A 626 -3.68 -14.12 -14.93
C VAL A 626 -2.99 -15.47 -15.07
N LYS A 627 -3.75 -16.56 -15.11
CA LYS A 627 -3.22 -17.86 -15.52
C LYS A 627 -3.25 -17.95 -17.04
N SER A 628 -2.11 -18.18 -17.68
CA SER A 628 -2.01 -18.32 -19.13
C SER A 628 -2.43 -19.72 -19.62
N GLU A 629 -2.73 -19.84 -20.92
CA GLU A 629 -3.00 -21.12 -21.60
C GLU A 629 -1.82 -22.10 -21.47
N ASP A 630 -0.58 -21.59 -21.41
CA ASP A 630 0.64 -22.37 -21.14
C ASP A 630 0.87 -22.70 -19.65
N GLY A 631 -0.06 -22.31 -18.76
CA GLY A 631 -0.10 -22.69 -17.35
C GLY A 631 0.72 -21.81 -16.40
N ARG A 632 1.46 -20.83 -16.91
CA ARG A 632 2.20 -19.84 -16.09
C ARG A 632 1.23 -18.84 -15.41
N GLN A 633 1.79 -18.03 -14.51
CA GLN A 633 1.08 -16.97 -13.78
C GLN A 633 1.65 -15.61 -14.19
N VAL A 634 0.95 -14.90 -15.07
CA VAL A 634 1.40 -13.64 -15.68
C VAL A 634 0.83 -12.44 -14.88
N PRO A 635 1.66 -11.57 -14.29
CA PRO A 635 1.21 -10.31 -13.69
C PRO A 635 0.76 -9.29 -14.75
N VAL A 636 -0.44 -8.75 -14.56
CA VAL A 636 -1.02 -7.62 -15.31
C VAL A 636 -1.09 -6.39 -14.40
N VAL A 637 -0.65 -5.22 -14.89
CA VAL A 637 -0.64 -3.96 -14.14
C VAL A 637 -1.09 -2.75 -14.95
N GLN A 638 -1.82 -1.85 -14.28
CA GLN A 638 -2.07 -0.45 -14.68
C GLN A 638 -1.82 0.46 -13.45
N ALA A 639 -1.63 1.76 -13.63
CA ALA A 639 -1.29 2.72 -12.58
C ALA A 639 -2.33 3.86 -12.42
N TYR A 640 -3.63 3.54 -12.53
CA TYR A 640 -4.72 4.53 -12.61
C TYR A 640 -4.54 5.45 -13.83
N ALA A 641 -4.29 6.74 -13.64
CA ALA A 641 -4.22 7.76 -14.69
C ALA A 641 -3.59 9.07 -14.16
N PHE A 642 -3.51 10.08 -15.03
CA PHE A 642 -3.24 11.49 -14.71
C PHE A 642 -1.90 11.75 -14.02
N GLY A 643 -0.96 10.80 -14.08
CA GLY A 643 0.30 10.84 -13.34
C GLY A 643 0.16 10.89 -11.82
N LYS A 644 -1.04 10.61 -11.26
CA LYS A 644 -1.31 10.65 -9.80
C LYS A 644 -0.52 9.57 -9.05
N TYR A 645 -0.22 8.47 -9.73
CA TYR A 645 0.62 7.40 -9.24
C TYR A 645 1.81 7.16 -10.19
N LEU A 646 2.87 6.56 -9.65
CA LEU A 646 3.91 5.88 -10.41
C LEU A 646 3.76 4.38 -10.15
N GLY A 647 3.48 3.58 -11.17
CA GLY A 647 3.49 2.12 -11.06
C GLY A 647 4.88 1.64 -10.63
N TYR A 648 4.93 0.75 -9.65
CA TYR A 648 6.15 0.05 -9.23
C TYR A 648 5.82 -1.44 -9.11
N LEU A 649 6.38 -2.27 -9.99
CA LEU A 649 6.32 -3.73 -9.90
C LEU A 649 7.74 -4.27 -9.85
N LYS A 650 8.10 -5.00 -8.80
CA LYS A 650 9.35 -5.76 -8.72
C LYS A 650 9.07 -7.21 -9.10
N VAL A 651 9.75 -7.68 -10.13
CA VAL A 651 9.59 -9.01 -10.73
C VAL A 651 10.90 -9.76 -10.61
N THR A 652 10.86 -10.94 -9.99
CA THR A 652 12.01 -11.84 -9.83
C THR A 652 11.90 -12.95 -10.86
N PHE A 653 12.97 -13.14 -11.64
CA PHE A 653 13.07 -14.15 -12.69
C PHE A 653 14.02 -15.31 -12.32
N ASP A 654 13.75 -16.52 -12.80
CA ASP A 654 14.74 -17.62 -12.81
C ASP A 654 15.76 -17.47 -13.97
N ASN A 655 16.76 -18.35 -14.00
CA ASN A 655 17.76 -18.38 -15.08
C ASN A 655 17.15 -18.65 -16.47
N ASN A 656 16.01 -19.33 -16.54
CA ASN A 656 15.31 -19.66 -17.78
C ASN A 656 14.45 -18.50 -18.29
N GLY A 657 14.16 -17.50 -17.45
CA GLY A 657 13.34 -16.33 -17.76
C GLY A 657 11.91 -16.38 -17.22
N HIS A 658 11.53 -17.38 -16.42
CA HIS A 658 10.21 -17.47 -15.82
C HIS A 658 10.08 -16.52 -14.62
N VAL A 659 8.91 -15.90 -14.46
CA VAL A 659 8.55 -15.15 -13.25
C VAL A 659 8.36 -16.12 -12.08
N VAL A 660 9.24 -16.06 -11.08
CA VAL A 660 9.09 -16.82 -9.82
C VAL A 660 8.42 -16.02 -8.71
N LYS A 661 8.43 -14.68 -8.82
CA LYS A 661 7.75 -13.76 -7.89
C LYS A 661 7.45 -12.44 -8.58
N SER A 662 6.30 -11.84 -8.30
CA SER A 662 5.97 -10.46 -8.68
C SER A 662 5.26 -9.76 -7.52
N THR A 663 5.77 -8.60 -7.11
CA THR A 663 5.28 -7.86 -5.93
C THR A 663 5.47 -6.35 -6.12
N GLY A 664 4.48 -5.56 -5.69
CA GLY A 664 4.57 -4.10 -5.75
C GLY A 664 3.24 -3.44 -5.40
N ASN A 665 3.15 -2.14 -5.68
CA ASN A 665 1.92 -1.33 -5.62
C ASN A 665 2.20 -0.01 -6.37
N PRO A 666 1.19 0.67 -6.93
CA PRO A 666 1.36 2.00 -7.49
C PRO A 666 1.64 3.02 -6.37
N ILE A 667 2.74 3.75 -6.50
CA ILE A 667 3.22 4.74 -5.52
C ILE A 667 2.44 6.03 -5.70
N LEU A 668 1.65 6.43 -4.69
CA LEU A 668 0.92 7.70 -4.70
C LEU A 668 1.88 8.88 -4.68
N LEU A 669 1.86 9.69 -5.74
CA LEU A 669 2.70 10.88 -5.86
C LEU A 669 2.04 12.07 -5.15
N ASN A 670 2.09 12.11 -3.81
CA ASN A 670 1.56 13.20 -2.99
C ASN A 670 2.64 14.19 -2.50
N SER A 671 2.23 15.25 -1.81
CA SER A 671 3.08 16.31 -1.25
C SER A 671 4.19 15.87 -0.27
N SER A 672 4.18 14.64 0.25
CA SER A 672 5.31 14.09 1.03
C SER A 672 6.55 13.80 0.16
N ILE A 673 6.36 13.70 -1.15
CA ILE A 673 7.43 13.62 -2.15
C ILE A 673 7.64 15.04 -2.69
N PRO A 674 8.82 15.65 -2.49
CA PRO A 674 9.11 16.98 -3.02
C PRO A 674 9.19 16.94 -4.55
N GLN A 675 8.93 18.08 -5.18
CA GLN A 675 9.13 18.25 -6.62
C GLN A 675 10.63 18.39 -6.92
N ASP A 676 11.11 17.76 -7.99
CA ASP A 676 12.51 17.85 -8.41
C ASP A 676 12.81 19.26 -8.93
N PRO A 677 13.81 19.99 -8.40
CA PRO A 677 14.00 21.40 -8.71
C PRO A 677 14.41 21.66 -10.17
N GLU A 678 15.16 20.75 -10.79
CA GLU A 678 15.60 20.88 -12.19
C GLU A 678 14.45 20.68 -13.18
N VAL A 679 13.47 19.84 -12.81
CA VAL A 679 12.29 19.58 -13.62
C VAL A 679 11.20 20.61 -13.34
N LEU A 680 11.07 21.08 -12.09
CA LEU A 680 10.15 22.16 -11.74
C LEU A 680 10.54 23.48 -12.40
N ALA A 681 11.84 23.78 -12.53
CA ALA A 681 12.32 24.95 -13.28
C ALA A 681 11.91 24.90 -14.76
N ASP A 682 12.05 23.75 -15.42
CA ASP A 682 11.57 23.56 -16.79
C ASP A 682 10.04 23.76 -16.89
N VAL A 683 9.27 23.25 -15.91
CA VAL A 683 7.80 23.41 -15.86
C VAL A 683 7.40 24.87 -15.71
N GLU A 684 7.93 25.58 -14.71
CA GLU A 684 7.57 26.98 -14.47
C GLU A 684 8.09 27.92 -15.57
N GLU A 685 9.14 27.56 -16.31
CA GLU A 685 9.55 28.29 -17.52
C GLU A 685 8.53 28.13 -18.66
N TRP A 686 8.15 26.89 -19.00
CA TRP A 686 7.20 26.62 -20.08
C TRP A 686 5.82 27.23 -19.78
N LYS A 687 5.35 27.07 -18.53
CA LYS A 687 4.08 27.58 -18.02
C LYS A 687 3.83 29.09 -18.26
N LYS A 688 4.88 29.91 -18.36
CA LYS A 688 4.76 31.34 -18.72
C LYS A 688 4.02 31.57 -20.04
N ASN A 689 4.20 30.67 -21.01
CA ASN A 689 3.56 30.75 -22.33
C ASN A 689 2.05 30.42 -22.28
N LEU A 690 1.60 29.76 -21.21
CA LEU A 690 0.21 29.36 -20.99
C LEU A 690 -0.61 30.45 -20.26
N ALA A 691 0.06 31.46 -19.71
CA ALA A 691 -0.52 32.47 -18.82
C ALA A 691 -1.79 33.16 -19.35
N ASN A 692 -1.88 33.41 -20.67
CA ASN A 692 -3.06 34.02 -21.29
C ASN A 692 -4.32 33.14 -21.14
N TYR A 693 -4.18 31.82 -21.22
CA TYR A 693 -5.27 30.86 -20.99
C TYR A 693 -5.56 30.67 -19.49
N SER A 694 -4.51 30.75 -18.66
CA SER A 694 -4.58 30.57 -17.21
C SER A 694 -5.23 31.72 -16.45
N ALA A 695 -5.18 32.94 -16.99
CA ALA A 695 -5.62 34.16 -16.32
C ALA A 695 -7.08 34.56 -16.62
N GLN A 696 -7.65 34.12 -17.75
CA GLN A 696 -9.00 34.53 -18.14
C GLN A 696 -10.08 33.81 -17.31
N VAL A 697 -10.61 34.50 -16.30
CA VAL A 697 -11.81 34.09 -15.55
C VAL A 697 -13.05 34.28 -16.42
N VAL A 698 -13.90 33.25 -16.48
CA VAL A 698 -15.18 33.26 -17.21
C VAL A 698 -16.40 33.37 -16.29
N GLY A 699 -16.26 33.06 -15.01
CA GLY A 699 -17.33 33.14 -14.02
C GLY A 699 -16.95 32.37 -12.75
N LYS A 700 -17.95 31.95 -11.97
CA LYS A 700 -17.75 31.12 -10.77
C LYS A 700 -18.72 29.94 -10.72
N THR A 701 -18.35 28.90 -9.98
CA THR A 701 -19.29 27.90 -9.45
C THR A 701 -19.45 28.05 -7.93
N GLN A 702 -20.66 27.78 -7.44
CA GLN A 702 -20.98 27.68 -6.00
C GLN A 702 -20.99 26.22 -5.52
N VAL A 703 -20.75 25.25 -6.40
CA VAL A 703 -20.79 23.80 -6.14
C VAL A 703 -19.62 23.08 -6.81
N PHE A 704 -19.22 21.93 -6.28
CA PHE A 704 -18.27 21.04 -6.96
C PHE A 704 -18.83 20.61 -8.32
N LEU A 705 -18.14 20.94 -9.41
CA LEU A 705 -18.53 20.53 -10.75
C LEU A 705 -17.91 19.17 -11.04
N LYS A 706 -18.68 18.10 -10.82
CA LYS A 706 -18.20 16.72 -10.88
C LYS A 706 -18.10 16.24 -12.33
N GLY A 707 -16.85 16.10 -12.78
CA GLY A 707 -16.45 15.57 -14.08
C GLY A 707 -15.37 14.49 -13.96
N ASP A 708 -15.51 13.63 -12.97
CA ASP A 708 -14.70 12.41 -12.82
C ASP A 708 -15.41 11.21 -13.49
N ALA A 709 -14.97 9.99 -13.17
CA ALA A 709 -15.55 8.76 -13.72
C ALA A 709 -17.07 8.63 -13.48
N GLU A 710 -17.67 9.34 -12.52
CA GLU A 710 -19.11 9.26 -12.25
C GLU A 710 -19.98 9.65 -13.46
N CYS A 711 -19.49 10.57 -14.32
CA CYS A 711 -20.15 10.91 -15.59
C CYS A 711 -20.24 9.74 -16.59
N ARG A 712 -19.55 8.63 -16.35
CA ARG A 712 -19.59 7.39 -17.17
C ARG A 712 -20.51 6.31 -16.57
N PHE A 713 -21.12 6.57 -15.41
CA PHE A 713 -21.98 5.62 -14.69
C PHE A 713 -23.34 6.18 -14.28
N ARG A 714 -23.52 7.51 -14.20
CA ARG A 714 -24.79 8.15 -13.84
C ARG A 714 -24.81 9.61 -14.26
N GLU A 715 -25.94 10.28 -14.03
CA GLU A 715 -26.05 11.74 -14.12
C GLU A 715 -24.98 12.45 -13.29
N CYS A 716 -24.25 13.38 -13.90
CA CYS A 716 -23.27 14.23 -13.22
C CYS A 716 -23.56 15.71 -13.49
N ASN A 717 -23.41 16.57 -12.48
CA ASN A 717 -23.85 17.96 -12.59
C ASN A 717 -23.04 18.80 -13.59
N LEU A 718 -21.77 18.45 -13.87
CA LEU A 718 -21.01 19.07 -14.95
C LEU A 718 -21.52 18.64 -16.33
N GLY A 719 -21.96 17.38 -16.47
CA GLY A 719 -22.68 16.89 -17.66
C GLY A 719 -23.97 17.68 -17.90
N ASN A 720 -24.80 17.84 -16.86
CA ASN A 720 -25.99 18.67 -16.91
C ASN A 720 -25.68 20.12 -17.34
N LEU A 721 -24.63 20.75 -16.77
CA LEU A 721 -24.21 22.10 -17.15
C LEU A 721 -23.78 22.22 -18.61
N ILE A 722 -23.01 21.26 -19.13
CA ILE A 722 -22.57 21.23 -20.53
C ILE A 722 -23.80 21.09 -21.44
N CYS A 723 -24.69 20.14 -21.15
CA CYS A 723 -25.91 19.93 -21.92
C CYS A 723 -26.87 21.13 -21.87
N ASP A 724 -26.95 21.84 -20.74
CA ASP A 724 -27.76 23.06 -20.60
C ASP A 724 -27.15 24.24 -21.39
N ALA A 725 -25.82 24.36 -21.41
CA ALA A 725 -25.13 25.33 -22.26
C ALA A 725 -25.36 25.04 -23.75
N MET A 726 -25.35 23.77 -24.16
CA MET A 726 -25.66 23.33 -25.52
C MET A 726 -27.07 23.73 -25.97
N VAL A 727 -28.09 23.56 -25.11
CA VAL A 727 -29.47 23.99 -25.40
C VAL A 727 -29.57 25.51 -25.40
N ALA A 728 -29.03 26.18 -24.37
CA ALA A 728 -29.09 27.64 -24.25
C ALA A 728 -28.44 28.38 -25.43
N ASN A 729 -27.28 27.91 -25.90
CA ASN A 729 -26.61 28.47 -27.08
C ASN A 729 -27.37 28.18 -28.39
N ASN A 730 -28.32 27.24 -28.39
CA ASN A 730 -29.22 26.95 -29.51
C ASN A 730 -30.66 27.50 -29.32
N ILE A 731 -30.84 28.44 -28.39
CA ILE A 731 -32.03 29.31 -28.40
C ILE A 731 -31.87 30.33 -29.53
N ARG A 732 -32.90 30.48 -30.37
CA ARG A 732 -32.90 31.45 -31.49
C ARG A 732 -34.13 32.35 -31.44
N PHE A 733 -35.24 31.89 -31.98
CA PHE A 733 -36.52 32.61 -32.00
C PHE A 733 -37.65 31.61 -31.75
N SER A 734 -38.65 32.04 -30.99
CA SER A 734 -39.97 31.42 -30.95
C SER A 734 -40.83 31.94 -32.10
N ASP A 735 -41.68 31.10 -32.67
CA ASP A 735 -42.84 31.54 -33.47
C ASP A 735 -44.14 31.34 -32.65
N GLU A 736 -45.31 31.46 -33.29
CA GLU A 736 -46.60 31.29 -32.58
C GLU A 736 -46.90 29.83 -32.17
N VAL A 737 -46.12 28.86 -32.67
CA VAL A 737 -46.30 27.41 -32.48
C VAL A 737 -45.15 26.80 -31.67
N GLN A 738 -43.90 27.16 -31.95
CA GLN A 738 -42.70 26.64 -31.29
C GLN A 738 -42.08 27.66 -30.33
N TRP A 739 -41.86 27.28 -29.06
CA TRP A 739 -41.17 28.13 -28.08
C TRP A 739 -39.65 28.24 -28.35
N ASN A 740 -39.05 27.20 -28.92
CA ASN A 740 -37.74 27.23 -29.57
C ASN A 740 -37.66 26.06 -30.56
N HIS A 741 -36.78 26.16 -31.56
CA HIS A 741 -36.61 25.10 -32.54
C HIS A 741 -35.93 23.84 -32.00
N VAL A 742 -35.37 23.84 -30.79
CA VAL A 742 -34.75 22.66 -30.14
C VAL A 742 -34.88 22.76 -28.63
N SER A 743 -35.20 21.64 -27.98
CA SER A 743 -35.41 21.56 -26.54
C SER A 743 -34.36 20.72 -25.79
N ALA A 744 -33.59 19.90 -26.51
CA ALA A 744 -32.82 18.81 -25.92
C ALA A 744 -31.37 18.69 -26.45
N SER A 745 -30.51 18.11 -25.61
CA SER A 745 -29.11 17.81 -25.95
C SER A 745 -28.63 16.50 -25.30
N ILE A 746 -27.63 15.88 -25.92
CA ILE A 746 -26.93 14.70 -25.39
C ILE A 746 -25.41 14.87 -25.50
N PHE A 747 -24.67 14.45 -24.47
CA PHE A 747 -23.20 14.53 -24.43
C PHE A 747 -22.61 13.27 -23.80
N ASN A 748 -21.60 12.66 -24.42
CA ASN A 748 -20.98 11.43 -23.92
C ASN A 748 -20.07 11.71 -22.71
N GLY A 749 -20.20 10.91 -21.65
CA GLY A 749 -19.42 11.02 -20.42
C GLY A 749 -17.92 10.78 -20.61
N GLY A 750 -17.53 10.09 -21.70
CA GLY A 750 -16.14 10.03 -22.16
C GLY A 750 -15.54 11.38 -22.57
N GLY A 751 -16.39 12.35 -22.94
CA GLY A 751 -16.03 13.72 -23.31
C GLY A 751 -15.77 14.66 -22.12
N VAL A 752 -16.20 14.31 -20.90
CA VAL A 752 -15.90 15.09 -19.68
C VAL A 752 -14.54 14.63 -19.12
N ARG A 753 -13.52 15.50 -19.10
CA ARG A 753 -12.12 15.10 -18.79
C ARG A 753 -11.52 15.67 -17.50
N ALA A 754 -12.25 16.49 -16.75
CA ALA A 754 -11.86 16.99 -15.43
C ALA A 754 -13.06 17.41 -14.57
N SER A 755 -12.85 17.48 -13.25
CA SER A 755 -13.76 18.18 -12.32
C SER A 755 -13.22 19.59 -11.99
N ILE A 756 -14.11 20.52 -11.63
CA ILE A 756 -13.75 21.86 -11.15
C ILE A 756 -14.19 22.01 -9.69
N ASP A 757 -13.24 22.36 -8.82
CA ASP A 757 -13.38 22.40 -7.36
C ASP A 757 -13.73 23.83 -6.89
N GLU A 758 -14.88 23.98 -6.21
CA GLU A 758 -15.42 25.27 -5.77
C GLU A 758 -14.56 25.97 -4.70
N ARG A 759 -13.72 25.21 -4.00
CA ARG A 759 -12.83 25.66 -2.92
C ARG A 759 -11.53 26.22 -3.49
N THR A 760 -11.29 26.02 -4.77
CA THR A 760 -10.14 26.53 -5.52
C THR A 760 -10.48 27.92 -6.09
N ARG A 761 -9.68 28.94 -5.75
CA ARG A 761 -9.86 30.35 -6.18
C ARG A 761 -11.28 30.91 -5.92
N ASN A 762 -11.91 30.53 -4.80
CA ASN A 762 -13.26 30.98 -4.39
C ASN A 762 -14.29 30.80 -5.52
N GLY A 763 -14.39 29.57 -6.04
CA GLY A 763 -15.30 29.19 -7.11
C GLY A 763 -14.88 29.62 -8.52
N SER A 764 -13.83 30.43 -8.69
CA SER A 764 -13.51 31.06 -9.98
C SER A 764 -13.11 30.05 -11.06
N ILE A 765 -13.91 30.01 -12.12
CA ILE A 765 -13.69 29.21 -13.33
C ILE A 765 -12.88 30.04 -14.33
N THR A 766 -11.79 29.48 -14.85
CA THR A 766 -10.96 30.06 -15.91
C THR A 766 -11.04 29.25 -17.21
N MET A 767 -10.62 29.85 -18.33
CA MET A 767 -10.53 29.14 -19.62
C MET A 767 -9.68 27.88 -19.53
N GLU A 768 -8.59 27.87 -18.78
CA GLU A 768 -7.78 26.66 -18.52
C GLU A 768 -8.57 25.51 -17.85
N ASP A 769 -9.49 25.82 -16.95
CA ASP A 769 -10.34 24.79 -16.33
C ASP A 769 -11.29 24.21 -17.36
N LEU A 770 -11.91 25.06 -18.20
CA LEU A 770 -12.79 24.60 -19.27
C LEU A 770 -12.04 23.82 -20.36
N ILE A 771 -10.80 24.20 -20.71
CA ILE A 771 -9.92 23.38 -21.57
C ILE A 771 -9.64 22.02 -20.90
N SER A 772 -9.47 21.98 -19.59
CA SER A 772 -9.24 20.72 -18.87
C SER A 772 -10.48 19.81 -18.80
N VAL A 773 -11.69 20.39 -18.90
CA VAL A 773 -12.96 19.64 -19.00
C VAL A 773 -13.25 19.19 -20.43
N LEU A 774 -13.08 20.10 -21.40
CA LEU A 774 -13.36 19.95 -22.84
C LEU A 774 -12.07 20.23 -23.66
N PRO A 775 -11.13 19.28 -23.69
CA PRO A 775 -9.80 19.54 -24.27
C PRO A 775 -9.76 19.35 -25.79
N PHE A 776 -10.75 18.67 -26.38
CA PHE A 776 -10.74 18.22 -27.77
C PHE A 776 -10.93 19.34 -28.80
N GLY A 777 -11.59 20.44 -28.44
CA GLY A 777 -11.90 21.54 -29.35
C GLY A 777 -12.90 21.15 -30.44
N GLY A 778 -13.90 20.36 -30.06
CA GLY A 778 -15.01 19.94 -30.94
C GLY A 778 -16.08 21.02 -31.08
N THR A 779 -17.20 20.66 -31.70
CA THR A 779 -18.36 21.55 -31.87
C THR A 779 -19.62 20.89 -31.32
N PHE A 780 -20.61 21.70 -30.92
CA PHE A 780 -21.92 21.21 -30.52
C PHE A 780 -22.92 21.37 -31.66
N ASP A 781 -23.11 20.28 -32.41
CA ASP A 781 -23.81 20.24 -33.69
C ASP A 781 -25.31 19.99 -33.52
N LEU A 782 -26.12 20.58 -34.40
CA LEU A 782 -27.58 20.44 -34.40
C LEU A 782 -28.00 19.37 -35.41
N VAL A 783 -28.62 18.30 -34.92
CA VAL A 783 -29.02 17.12 -35.72
C VAL A 783 -30.54 16.96 -35.79
N GLN A 784 -31.01 16.16 -36.76
CA GLN A 784 -32.37 15.62 -36.82
C GLN A 784 -32.34 14.10 -36.85
N LEU A 785 -32.97 13.48 -35.85
CA LEU A 785 -33.03 12.02 -35.66
C LEU A 785 -34.50 11.58 -35.55
N LYS A 786 -34.81 10.35 -35.97
CA LYS A 786 -36.06 9.71 -35.54
C LYS A 786 -36.00 9.36 -34.05
N GLY A 787 -37.15 9.32 -33.37
CA GLY A 787 -37.24 8.82 -31.99
C GLY A 787 -36.69 7.39 -31.83
N SER A 788 -36.86 6.54 -32.84
CA SER A 788 -36.25 5.19 -32.90
C SER A 788 -34.72 5.24 -32.91
N THR A 789 -34.11 6.14 -33.67
CA THR A 789 -32.65 6.36 -33.66
C THR A 789 -32.17 6.90 -32.32
N LEU A 790 -32.92 7.82 -31.71
CA LEU A 790 -32.60 8.34 -30.36
C LEU A 790 -32.70 7.22 -29.30
N ARG A 791 -33.72 6.36 -29.37
CA ARG A 791 -33.85 5.17 -28.51
C ARG A 791 -32.68 4.19 -28.69
N LYS A 792 -32.26 3.91 -29.93
CA LYS A 792 -31.04 3.12 -30.22
C LYS A 792 -29.78 3.73 -29.61
N ALA A 793 -29.65 5.05 -29.62
CA ALA A 793 -28.52 5.75 -29.01
C ALA A 793 -28.51 5.58 -27.48
N PHE A 794 -29.65 5.72 -26.80
CA PHE A 794 -29.75 5.45 -25.36
C PHE A 794 -29.55 3.96 -25.01
N GLU A 795 -30.01 3.02 -25.84
CA GLU A 795 -29.70 1.59 -25.68
C GLU A 795 -28.19 1.29 -25.80
N HIS A 796 -27.53 1.90 -26.79
CA HIS A 796 -26.07 1.78 -26.95
C HIS A 796 -25.33 2.37 -25.75
N SER A 797 -25.81 3.51 -25.23
CA SER A 797 -25.24 4.22 -24.09
C SER A 797 -25.11 3.39 -22.80
N VAL A 798 -25.95 2.37 -22.62
CA VAL A 798 -25.86 1.41 -21.49
C VAL A 798 -25.56 -0.03 -21.93
N LYS A 799 -25.12 -0.25 -23.17
CA LYS A 799 -24.88 -1.58 -23.76
C LYS A 799 -23.82 -2.37 -22.98
N ARG A 800 -22.64 -1.78 -22.75
CA ARG A 800 -21.53 -2.35 -21.95
C ARG A 800 -21.37 -1.67 -20.59
N TYR A 801 -22.46 -1.14 -20.04
CA TYR A 801 -22.50 -0.46 -18.74
C TYR A 801 -21.78 -1.26 -17.64
N GLY A 802 -20.95 -0.56 -16.85
CA GLY A 802 -20.04 -1.15 -15.86
C GLY A 802 -18.56 -1.06 -16.25
N GLY A 803 -18.25 -0.86 -17.53
CA GLY A 803 -16.86 -0.84 -18.04
C GLY A 803 -16.07 0.47 -17.86
N SER A 804 -16.64 1.52 -17.25
CA SER A 804 -16.04 2.89 -17.21
C SER A 804 -15.77 3.51 -18.61
N THR A 805 -16.52 3.06 -19.61
CA THR A 805 -16.41 3.41 -21.03
C THR A 805 -17.12 4.73 -21.38
N GLY A 806 -16.83 5.30 -22.55
CA GLY A 806 -17.20 6.69 -22.87
C GLY A 806 -18.68 6.93 -23.15
N GLU A 807 -19.40 5.92 -23.65
CA GLU A 807 -20.71 6.06 -24.29
C GLU A 807 -21.90 6.45 -23.38
N PHE A 808 -21.72 6.57 -22.06
CA PHE A 808 -22.81 6.96 -21.16
C PHE A 808 -23.26 8.42 -21.42
N LEU A 809 -24.52 8.66 -21.77
CA LEU A 809 -25.01 9.98 -22.20
C LEU A 809 -25.51 10.81 -21.01
N GLN A 810 -24.84 11.94 -20.78
CA GLN A 810 -25.37 13.09 -20.04
C GLN A 810 -26.37 13.84 -20.93
N VAL A 811 -27.36 14.54 -20.36
CA VAL A 811 -28.51 15.06 -21.12
C VAL A 811 -29.03 16.41 -20.62
N SER A 812 -29.73 17.14 -21.50
CA SER A 812 -30.67 18.21 -21.14
C SER A 812 -31.94 18.10 -21.98
N GLY A 813 -33.07 18.58 -21.44
CA GLY A 813 -34.39 18.47 -22.05
C GLY A 813 -34.89 17.04 -22.28
N LEU A 814 -34.27 16.05 -21.63
CA LEU A 814 -34.54 14.62 -21.76
C LEU A 814 -34.59 13.97 -20.38
N HIS A 815 -35.56 13.10 -20.17
CA HIS A 815 -35.67 12.22 -19.00
C HIS A 815 -35.61 10.76 -19.46
N VAL A 816 -34.69 9.96 -18.91
CA VAL A 816 -34.51 8.55 -19.24
C VAL A 816 -34.47 7.67 -17.99
N GLU A 817 -35.20 6.56 -18.02
CA GLU A 817 -35.09 5.49 -17.03
C GLU A 817 -34.54 4.22 -17.68
N PHE A 818 -33.48 3.67 -17.07
CA PHE A 818 -32.87 2.40 -17.47
C PHE A 818 -33.25 1.27 -16.52
N ASP A 819 -33.37 0.04 -17.01
CA ASP A 819 -33.44 -1.19 -16.22
C ASP A 819 -32.27 -2.11 -16.61
N LEU A 820 -31.23 -2.14 -15.78
CA LEU A 820 -30.01 -2.90 -16.05
C LEU A 820 -30.18 -4.42 -15.89
N SER A 821 -31.33 -4.90 -15.39
CA SER A 821 -31.65 -6.33 -15.38
C SER A 821 -31.92 -6.89 -16.78
N LYS A 822 -32.23 -6.02 -17.75
CA LYS A 822 -32.54 -6.39 -19.12
C LYS A 822 -31.28 -6.67 -19.95
N PRO A 823 -31.37 -7.52 -21.00
CA PRO A 823 -30.28 -7.70 -21.94
C PRO A 823 -29.95 -6.38 -22.65
N PRO A 824 -28.69 -6.15 -23.08
CA PRO A 824 -28.31 -4.99 -23.88
C PRO A 824 -29.23 -4.82 -25.11
N GLY A 825 -29.61 -3.58 -25.43
CA GLY A 825 -30.58 -3.30 -26.50
C GLY A 825 -32.05 -3.35 -26.08
N HIS A 826 -32.34 -3.65 -24.80
CA HIS A 826 -33.68 -3.63 -24.20
C HIS A 826 -33.68 -3.00 -22.80
N ARG A 827 -32.73 -2.10 -22.50
CA ARG A 827 -32.50 -1.48 -21.17
C ARG A 827 -33.20 -0.15 -20.98
N VAL A 828 -33.64 0.54 -22.03
CA VAL A 828 -34.41 1.79 -21.93
C VAL A 828 -35.85 1.45 -21.56
N LYS A 829 -36.19 1.64 -20.28
CA LYS A 829 -37.56 1.43 -19.74
C LYS A 829 -38.49 2.55 -20.19
N SER A 830 -38.03 3.80 -20.13
CA SER A 830 -38.76 4.97 -20.63
C SER A 830 -37.80 6.06 -21.06
N LEU A 831 -38.22 6.82 -22.07
CA LEU A 831 -37.50 7.97 -22.61
C LEU A 831 -38.52 9.04 -22.95
N SER A 832 -38.38 10.22 -22.36
CA SER A 832 -39.24 11.40 -22.58
C SER A 832 -38.39 12.62 -22.90
N ILE A 833 -38.94 13.55 -23.67
CA ILE A 833 -38.28 14.75 -24.18
C ILE A 833 -39.19 15.96 -23.99
N LEU A 834 -38.61 17.13 -23.73
CA LEU A 834 -39.37 18.38 -23.71
C LEU A 834 -39.98 18.65 -25.10
N CYS A 835 -41.29 18.87 -25.16
CA CYS A 835 -41.99 19.29 -26.37
C CYS A 835 -41.39 20.59 -26.94
N VAL A 836 -41.49 20.79 -28.27
CA VAL A 836 -41.13 22.06 -28.94
C VAL A 836 -42.37 22.77 -29.49
N ASP A 837 -43.31 22.02 -30.06
CA ASP A 837 -44.60 22.48 -30.63
C ASP A 837 -45.64 22.79 -29.52
N CYS A 838 -45.22 23.51 -28.49
CA CYS A 838 -46.00 23.74 -27.27
C CYS A 838 -45.69 25.12 -26.66
N ARG A 839 -46.69 25.74 -26.02
CA ARG A 839 -46.53 27.08 -25.40
C ARG A 839 -45.93 27.06 -23.99
N VAL A 840 -45.94 25.90 -23.33
CA VAL A 840 -45.29 25.64 -22.05
C VAL A 840 -44.53 24.31 -22.23
N PRO A 841 -43.19 24.27 -22.04
CA PRO A 841 -42.43 23.04 -22.21
C PRO A 841 -42.79 22.01 -21.14
N ASP A 842 -43.18 20.81 -21.57
CA ASP A 842 -43.46 19.65 -20.72
C ASP A 842 -42.89 18.37 -21.39
N TYR A 843 -42.75 17.30 -20.61
CA TYR A 843 -42.08 16.06 -21.01
C TYR A 843 -43.03 15.07 -21.70
N GLU A 844 -42.97 14.99 -23.02
CA GLU A 844 -43.66 13.99 -23.84
C GLU A 844 -42.83 12.70 -23.96
N PRO A 845 -43.45 11.51 -24.02
CA PRO A 845 -42.76 10.27 -24.40
C PRO A 845 -42.14 10.39 -25.81
N VAL A 846 -40.94 9.82 -26.02
CA VAL A 846 -40.33 9.76 -27.34
C VAL A 846 -41.05 8.76 -28.23
N GLU A 847 -41.60 9.23 -29.35
CA GLU A 847 -42.32 8.47 -30.38
C GLU A 847 -41.37 8.03 -31.50
N ASP A 848 -41.37 6.75 -31.86
CA ASP A 848 -40.29 6.17 -32.69
C ASP A 848 -40.19 6.71 -34.13
N GLU A 849 -41.30 7.19 -34.70
CA GLU A 849 -41.37 7.75 -36.05
C GLU A 849 -41.33 9.30 -36.09
N LYS A 850 -41.52 9.97 -34.95
CA LYS A 850 -41.43 11.43 -34.83
C LYS A 850 -39.97 11.87 -34.98
N VAL A 851 -39.75 12.98 -35.68
CA VAL A 851 -38.40 13.53 -35.93
C VAL A 851 -38.11 14.60 -34.89
N TYR A 852 -37.05 14.38 -34.13
CA TYR A 852 -36.59 15.29 -33.07
C TYR A 852 -35.32 16.00 -33.50
N LYS A 853 -35.22 17.29 -33.15
CA LYS A 853 -33.96 18.03 -33.21
C LYS A 853 -33.24 17.85 -31.87
N VAL A 854 -31.94 17.58 -31.92
CA VAL A 854 -31.09 17.38 -30.73
C VAL A 854 -29.75 18.09 -30.95
N VAL A 855 -29.17 18.67 -29.90
CA VAL A 855 -27.78 19.17 -29.94
C VAL A 855 -26.84 18.10 -29.39
N LEU A 856 -25.77 17.76 -30.11
CA LEU A 856 -24.80 16.74 -29.69
C LEU A 856 -23.38 17.06 -30.17
N PRO A 857 -22.31 16.57 -29.49
CA PRO A 857 -20.94 16.87 -29.91
C PRO A 857 -20.62 16.23 -31.26
N SER A 858 -19.85 16.93 -32.11
CA SER A 858 -19.47 16.46 -33.45
C SER A 858 -18.71 15.13 -33.45
N TYR A 859 -18.08 14.77 -32.32
CA TYR A 859 -17.54 13.42 -32.08
C TYR A 859 -18.59 12.29 -32.21
N LEU A 860 -19.82 12.51 -31.72
CA LEU A 860 -20.89 11.53 -31.88
C LEU A 860 -21.48 11.54 -33.30
N MET A 861 -21.45 12.67 -34.02
CA MET A 861 -21.83 12.73 -35.43
C MET A 861 -20.95 11.87 -36.34
N THR A 862 -19.64 11.81 -36.07
CA THR A 862 -18.71 10.97 -36.86
C THR A 862 -18.82 9.48 -36.53
N GLY A 863 -19.65 9.09 -35.55
CA GLY A 863 -19.81 7.72 -35.06
C GLY A 863 -18.88 7.35 -33.90
N GLY A 864 -18.27 8.34 -33.24
CA GLY A 864 -17.46 8.15 -32.03
C GLY A 864 -18.21 7.44 -30.89
N ASP A 865 -17.47 6.87 -29.94
CA ASP A 865 -17.95 5.96 -28.88
C ASP A 865 -18.80 4.77 -29.43
N GLY A 866 -18.72 4.49 -30.73
CA GLY A 866 -19.51 3.44 -31.40
C GLY A 866 -20.95 3.84 -31.76
N PHE A 867 -21.32 5.13 -31.70
CA PHE A 867 -22.65 5.64 -32.06
C PHE A 867 -22.91 5.67 -33.58
N SER A 868 -22.68 4.54 -34.25
CA SER A 868 -22.86 4.40 -35.71
C SER A 868 -24.31 4.61 -36.16
N MET A 869 -25.31 4.41 -35.28
CA MET A 869 -26.71 4.74 -35.58
C MET A 869 -26.93 6.25 -35.78
N ILE A 870 -26.23 7.11 -35.03
CA ILE A 870 -26.31 8.57 -35.23
C ILE A 870 -25.71 8.91 -36.60
N LYS A 871 -24.49 8.45 -36.89
CA LYS A 871 -23.81 8.66 -38.17
C LYS A 871 -24.65 8.20 -39.37
N ASN A 872 -25.28 7.03 -39.28
CA ASN A 872 -25.92 6.36 -40.41
C ASN A 872 -27.41 6.70 -40.58
N GLU A 873 -28.11 7.15 -39.52
CA GLU A 873 -29.56 7.40 -39.54
C GLU A 873 -29.93 8.88 -39.34
N THR A 874 -28.95 9.80 -39.26
CA THR A 874 -29.20 11.25 -39.19
C THR A 874 -29.85 11.77 -40.48
N LEU A 875 -31.00 12.42 -40.34
CA LEU A 875 -31.79 12.98 -41.45
C LEU A 875 -31.28 14.35 -41.89
N LYS A 876 -30.74 15.14 -40.96
CA LYS A 876 -30.09 16.43 -41.22
C LYS A 876 -29.05 16.71 -40.14
N HIS A 877 -27.91 17.25 -40.55
CA HIS A 877 -26.81 17.70 -39.70
C HIS A 877 -26.46 19.14 -40.05
N ASN A 878 -26.14 19.95 -39.04
CA ASN A 878 -25.59 21.29 -39.19
C ASN A 878 -24.49 21.42 -38.12
N SER A 879 -23.25 21.72 -38.52
CA SER A 879 -22.19 21.99 -37.54
C SER A 879 -22.48 23.27 -36.76
N GLY A 880 -22.22 23.22 -35.45
CA GLY A 880 -22.48 24.33 -34.54
C GLY A 880 -21.22 25.00 -34.01
N ASP A 881 -21.38 25.73 -32.91
CA ASP A 881 -20.30 26.50 -32.28
C ASP A 881 -19.30 25.60 -31.52
N LEU A 882 -18.10 26.12 -31.30
CA LEU A 882 -17.01 25.45 -30.58
C LEU A 882 -17.41 25.11 -29.13
N ASP A 883 -17.10 23.89 -28.69
CA ASP A 883 -17.51 23.30 -27.42
C ASP A 883 -17.22 24.20 -26.20
N ILE A 884 -15.98 24.66 -26.07
CA ILE A 884 -15.54 25.55 -24.99
C ILE A 884 -16.13 26.95 -25.10
N THR A 885 -16.40 27.46 -26.31
CA THR A 885 -17.04 28.77 -26.51
C THR A 885 -18.48 28.75 -26.01
N VAL A 886 -19.21 27.67 -26.26
CA VAL A 886 -20.59 27.47 -25.77
C VAL A 886 -20.64 27.44 -24.24
N VAL A 887 -19.80 26.63 -23.61
CA VAL A 887 -19.78 26.51 -22.14
C VAL A 887 -19.27 27.77 -21.45
N SER A 888 -18.23 28.42 -21.99
CA SER A 888 -17.74 29.70 -21.44
C SER A 888 -18.76 30.82 -21.57
N ASN A 889 -19.43 30.97 -22.72
CA ASN A 889 -20.50 31.96 -22.91
C ASN A 889 -21.65 31.76 -21.92
N TYR A 890 -22.09 30.52 -21.72
CA TYR A 890 -23.15 30.20 -20.74
C TYR A 890 -22.74 30.59 -19.31
N ILE A 891 -21.51 30.29 -18.90
CA ILE A 891 -20.98 30.65 -17.58
C ILE A 891 -20.84 32.17 -17.44
N VAL A 892 -20.35 32.89 -18.46
CA VAL A 892 -20.25 34.35 -18.48
C VAL A 892 -21.62 35.02 -18.33
N GLN A 893 -22.65 34.51 -19.03
CA GLN A 893 -24.02 35.01 -18.93
C GLN A 893 -24.65 34.75 -17.55
N ARG A 894 -24.46 33.54 -17.00
CA ARG A 894 -24.92 33.15 -15.66
C ARG A 894 -24.18 33.89 -14.53
N LYS A 895 -22.90 34.25 -14.75
CA LYS A 895 -21.90 34.75 -13.79
C LYS A 895 -21.53 33.74 -12.70
N GLU A 896 -22.52 33.16 -12.04
CA GLU A 896 -22.36 32.11 -11.02
C GLU A 896 -23.25 30.90 -11.38
N VAL A 897 -22.67 29.69 -11.33
CA VAL A 897 -23.36 28.43 -11.66
C VAL A 897 -23.45 27.49 -10.46
N TYR A 898 -24.56 26.75 -10.38
CA TYR A 898 -24.87 25.82 -9.30
C TYR A 898 -25.65 24.58 -9.82
N PRO A 899 -25.16 23.89 -10.87
CA PRO A 899 -25.88 22.78 -11.46
C PRO A 899 -26.04 21.64 -10.46
N SER A 900 -27.21 21.00 -10.50
CA SER A 900 -27.59 19.90 -9.61
C SER A 900 -27.61 18.56 -10.35
N VAL A 901 -27.75 17.47 -9.59
CA VAL A 901 -28.23 16.18 -10.10
C VAL A 901 -29.70 16.12 -9.73
N GLU A 902 -30.57 16.12 -10.73
CA GLU A 902 -32.02 16.38 -10.61
C GLU A 902 -32.88 15.20 -11.10
N GLY A 903 -32.27 14.10 -11.52
CA GLY A 903 -32.97 12.86 -11.89
C GLY A 903 -33.37 12.79 -13.36
N ARG A 904 -32.65 13.52 -14.22
CA ARG A 904 -32.69 13.40 -15.69
C ARG A 904 -32.39 11.98 -16.15
N ILE A 905 -31.49 11.28 -15.43
CA ILE A 905 -31.12 9.89 -15.72
C ILE A 905 -31.29 9.03 -14.48
N LYS A 906 -32.26 8.11 -14.51
CA LYS A 906 -32.49 7.14 -13.43
C LYS A 906 -32.06 5.74 -13.88
N ILE A 907 -31.40 5.02 -12.97
CA ILE A 907 -30.93 3.66 -13.22
C ILE A 907 -31.59 2.73 -12.21
N LEU A 908 -32.48 1.86 -12.69
CA LEU A 908 -33.17 0.84 -11.92
C LEU A 908 -32.41 -0.47 -12.01
N ASN A 909 -32.50 -1.28 -10.95
CA ASN A 909 -31.82 -2.56 -10.82
C ASN A 909 -30.30 -2.49 -11.02
N SER A 910 -29.69 -1.31 -10.78
CA SER A 910 -28.25 -1.17 -10.55
C SER A 910 -27.88 -1.83 -9.23
N ALA A 911 -27.70 -3.14 -9.24
CA ALA A 911 -27.21 -3.87 -8.09
C ALA A 911 -25.87 -3.26 -7.61
N PRO A 912 -25.69 -3.01 -6.30
CA PRO A 912 -24.34 -2.86 -5.76
C PRO A 912 -23.55 -4.13 -6.13
N GLY A 913 -22.27 -3.97 -6.45
CA GLY A 913 -21.48 -4.96 -7.20
C GLY A 913 -21.61 -6.39 -6.66
N ARG A 914 -21.78 -7.36 -7.58
CA ARG A 914 -22.05 -8.78 -7.28
C ARG A 914 -21.18 -9.33 -6.15
N GLN A 915 -21.76 -9.44 -4.95
CA GLN A 915 -21.51 -10.60 -4.12
C GLN A 915 -22.03 -11.86 -4.84
N GLY A 916 -21.47 -13.02 -4.51
CA GLY A 916 -21.68 -14.26 -5.27
C GLY A 916 -23.14 -14.72 -5.35
N GLN A 917 -23.47 -15.51 -6.38
CA GLN A 917 -24.80 -16.09 -6.58
C GLN A 917 -25.12 -17.16 -5.52
N THR A 918 -25.65 -16.75 -4.37
CA THR A 918 -26.19 -17.67 -3.35
C THR A 918 -27.55 -18.27 -3.72
N ALA A 919 -28.17 -17.79 -4.82
CA ALA A 919 -29.47 -18.29 -5.31
C ALA A 919 -29.43 -19.75 -5.83
N SER A 920 -28.30 -20.23 -6.37
CA SER A 920 -28.20 -21.58 -6.93
C SER A 920 -28.13 -22.69 -5.87
N LEU A 921 -27.70 -22.37 -4.65
CA LEU A 921 -27.54 -23.36 -3.57
C LEU A 921 -28.87 -23.78 -2.92
N VAL A 922 -29.91 -22.94 -2.97
CA VAL A 922 -31.23 -23.25 -2.39
C VAL A 922 -31.99 -24.29 -3.23
N LEU A 923 -31.81 -24.27 -4.56
CA LEU A 923 -32.42 -25.28 -5.44
C LEU A 923 -31.65 -26.61 -5.42
N LEU A 924 -30.32 -26.56 -5.26
CA LEU A 924 -29.49 -27.77 -5.10
C LEU A 924 -29.69 -28.47 -3.75
N SER A 925 -29.91 -27.74 -2.65
CA SER A 925 -30.21 -28.35 -1.35
C SER A 925 -31.59 -29.02 -1.33
N LEU A 926 -32.62 -28.41 -1.93
CA LEU A 926 -33.94 -29.02 -2.08
C LEU A 926 -33.89 -30.32 -2.91
N ALA A 927 -33.09 -30.36 -3.97
CA ALA A 927 -32.88 -31.56 -4.77
C ALA A 927 -32.17 -32.69 -3.98
N LEU A 928 -31.13 -32.36 -3.19
CA LEU A 928 -30.45 -33.35 -2.34
C LEU A 928 -31.36 -33.89 -1.24
N ILE A 929 -32.19 -33.05 -0.61
CA ILE A 929 -33.12 -33.48 0.44
C ILE A 929 -34.13 -34.50 -0.11
N TRP A 930 -34.65 -34.30 -1.33
CA TRP A 930 -35.57 -35.25 -1.96
C TRP A 930 -34.87 -36.57 -2.32
N ALA A 931 -33.62 -36.52 -2.80
CA ALA A 931 -32.82 -37.70 -3.12
C ALA A 931 -32.39 -38.52 -1.88
N LEU A 932 -32.26 -37.90 -0.71
CA LEU A 932 -31.83 -38.55 0.53
C LEU A 932 -32.97 -39.06 1.42
N CYS A 933 -34.21 -38.62 1.18
CA CYS A 933 -35.38 -39.09 1.95
C CYS A 933 -36.18 -40.21 1.24
N GLY A 934 -35.91 -40.50 -0.02
CA GLY A 934 -36.70 -41.42 -0.86
C GLY A 934 -36.32 -42.90 -0.80
N ASN A 935 -35.77 -43.41 0.31
CA ASN A 935 -35.30 -44.80 0.38
C ASN A 935 -35.43 -45.46 1.77
N MET A 936 -36.52 -45.13 2.48
CA MET A 936 -37.03 -45.89 3.64
C MET A 936 -38.55 -45.93 3.57
N TYR A 937 -39.13 -47.13 3.75
CA TYR A 937 -40.53 -47.52 3.52
C TYR A 937 -40.93 -47.73 2.04
N ASP A 938 -41.03 -49.02 1.71
CA ASP A 938 -41.69 -49.70 0.58
C ASP A 938 -41.53 -49.16 -0.86
#